data_AF-A0A519J0L7-F1
#
_entry.id   AF-A0A519J0L7-F1
#
_cell.length_a   1.000
_cell.length_b   1.000
_cell.length_c   1.000
_cell.angle_alpha   90.00
_cell.angle_beta   90.00
_cell.angle_gamma   90.00
#
_symmetry.space_group_name_H-M   'P 1'
#
loop_
_entity.id
_entity.type
_entity.pdbx_description
1 polymer ?
#
loop_
_entity_poly.entity_id
_entity_poly.type
_entity_poly.pdbx_seq_one_letter_code
_entity_poly.pdbx_strand_id
1 'polypeptide(L)'
;MDGQAGGPSPLSDPKKEPAALRSLLGRTNRDWWPNNLAVDILHQQGRTGDPMGDDFDYAQAFQSVDYAALKRDLTALMTDSQPWWPADYGHYGPFFIRMAWHSAGTYRTGDGRGGAGAGQQRFAPLNSWPDNGNLDKARRLLWPIKQKYGAKLSWADLMILAGNVAIESMGGPVFGFGGGRADVWEPEKDVYWGTEENWVGDEANQTRIQPDKDMVLEEPLAAIQMGLIYVNPEGPGGVPEALQSARDIRETFARMGMNDEETAALTAGGHTFGKAHGAGDASKVGISPEGADIAQQGLGWISGHESGMGDHTITSGIEGAWTPTPITWDMTYFDMLLDHEYELVRSPAGAKQWHPVGDPPETLAPAAHTPGKRVPTMMTTADMAFKVDPIYRPIMERFRADPAYFGDAFARAWFKLCHRDMGPRIRYLGPEVPQEDLIWQDPIPAPTGPALDNDHVRELKARIAESGLSVADLVRTAWASAATWRGSDHRGGANGARIRLAPQKDWDVNEPEKLAKVLAVYERIAHDFGQGVRHMTSDGVAAEDHGETVSIADLIVLGGSVGIEQAAKAAGYAIEVPFTPGRTDATQDQTDIDGFKVLEPKADGFRNYLQVRFNVPTEELLVDRAQLLNLTAPQMAVLVGGLRVLGVNHGASANGVLTDRPGQLTNDFFVNLLDMKTGWKQVDGDGDETFVGADRETHERRWTATRTDLVFGSNAQLRALAEVYASADAGEKFVRDFVRAWVQVMENDRYDLPRARLRAQRSAA
;
A
#
# COMPACT_ATOMS: atom_id res chain seq x y z
N MET A 1 -38.50 12.67 -62.00
CA MET A 1 -37.22 13.20 -62.52
C MET A 1 -37.18 14.63 -62.00
N ASP A 2 -36.46 14.98 -60.94
CA ASP A 2 -35.19 14.48 -60.40
C ASP A 2 -35.28 14.51 -58.85
N GLY A 3 -34.83 13.54 -58.05
CA GLY A 3 -33.66 12.71 -58.23
C GLY A 3 -32.47 13.19 -57.39
N GLN A 4 -32.63 13.52 -56.10
CA GLN A 4 -31.52 13.45 -55.14
C GLN A 4 -32.03 13.11 -53.73
N ALA A 5 -31.90 11.83 -53.40
CA ALA A 5 -31.73 11.38 -52.03
C ALA A 5 -30.33 11.82 -51.55
N GLY A 6 -30.27 12.51 -50.42
CA GLY A 6 -29.03 12.83 -49.70
C GLY A 6 -29.35 12.86 -48.22
N GLY A 7 -29.11 11.74 -47.53
CA GLY A 7 -29.43 11.55 -46.11
C GLY A 7 -28.60 12.44 -45.17
N PRO A 8 -28.75 12.28 -43.85
CA PRO A 8 -27.98 13.05 -42.88
C PRO A 8 -26.48 12.79 -43.06
N SER A 9 -25.76 13.78 -43.57
CA SER A 9 -24.31 13.75 -43.74
C SER A 9 -23.64 13.77 -42.36
N PRO A 10 -22.53 13.04 -42.13
CA PRO A 10 -21.86 12.97 -40.84
C PRO A 10 -21.28 14.32 -40.40
N LEU A 11 -20.97 14.42 -39.10
CA LEU A 11 -20.36 15.53 -38.35
C LEU A 11 -19.02 16.11 -38.91
N SER A 12 -18.59 15.74 -40.11
CA SER A 12 -17.26 16.02 -40.66
C SER A 12 -17.29 17.01 -41.84
N ASP A 13 -17.99 18.14 -41.70
CA ASP A 13 -17.88 19.28 -42.63
C ASP A 13 -16.77 20.24 -42.14
N PRO A 14 -15.60 20.32 -42.81
CA PRO A 14 -14.49 21.17 -42.40
C PRO A 14 -14.76 22.68 -42.57
N LYS A 15 -15.92 23.08 -43.14
CA LYS A 15 -16.34 24.49 -43.25
C LYS A 15 -17.21 24.97 -42.08
N LYS A 16 -17.67 24.07 -41.20
CA LYS A 16 -18.31 24.47 -39.95
C LYS A 16 -17.23 24.60 -38.89
N GLU A 17 -17.27 25.66 -38.08
CA GLU A 17 -16.38 25.79 -36.92
C GLU A 17 -16.37 24.44 -36.18
N PRO A 18 -15.19 23.92 -35.82
CA PRO A 18 -15.11 22.64 -35.14
C PRO A 18 -16.00 22.74 -33.91
N ALA A 19 -17.09 21.95 -33.88
CA ALA A 19 -17.86 21.79 -32.67
C ALA A 19 -16.85 21.46 -31.56
N ALA A 20 -16.89 22.19 -30.44
CA ALA A 20 -15.93 22.02 -29.36
C ALA A 20 -15.77 20.52 -29.06
N LEU A 21 -14.56 20.00 -29.20
CA LEU A 21 -14.23 18.62 -28.84
C LEU A 21 -14.67 18.43 -27.38
N ARG A 22 -15.73 17.67 -27.16
CA ARG A 22 -16.21 17.32 -25.83
C ARG A 22 -15.66 15.95 -25.43
N SER A 23 -15.37 15.76 -24.15
CA SER A 23 -15.10 14.43 -23.61
C SER A 23 -16.36 13.56 -23.68
N LEU A 24 -16.17 12.24 -23.62
CA LEU A 24 -17.28 11.27 -23.68
C LEU A 24 -18.30 11.52 -22.56
N LEU A 25 -17.82 11.70 -21.33
CA LEU A 25 -18.63 11.76 -20.11
C LEU A 25 -19.05 13.19 -19.71
N GLY A 26 -18.34 14.24 -20.13
CA GLY A 26 -18.60 15.59 -19.62
C GLY A 26 -18.39 15.67 -18.10
N ARG A 27 -19.27 16.39 -17.39
CA ARG A 27 -19.27 16.45 -15.91
C ARG A 27 -19.76 15.14 -15.30
N THR A 28 -19.14 14.75 -14.19
CA THR A 28 -19.46 13.58 -13.37
C THR A 28 -20.24 13.98 -12.10
N ASN A 29 -20.74 13.02 -11.34
CA ASN A 29 -21.44 13.29 -10.08
C ASN A 29 -20.59 14.08 -9.07
N ARG A 30 -19.27 13.85 -9.04
CA ARG A 30 -18.36 14.55 -8.13
C ARG A 30 -18.25 16.05 -8.45
N ASP A 31 -18.50 16.44 -9.71
CA ASP A 31 -18.53 17.86 -10.10
C ASP A 31 -19.77 18.61 -9.57
N TRP A 32 -20.88 17.90 -9.31
CA TRP A 32 -22.11 18.46 -8.75
C TRP A 32 -22.18 18.32 -7.24
N TRP A 33 -21.64 17.21 -6.71
CA TRP A 33 -21.60 16.88 -5.29
C TRP A 33 -20.15 16.52 -4.91
N PRO A 34 -19.31 17.52 -4.61
CA PRO A 34 -17.88 17.30 -4.32
C PRO A 34 -17.62 16.37 -3.13
N ASN A 35 -18.54 16.36 -2.16
CA ASN A 35 -18.49 15.52 -0.96
C ASN A 35 -19.22 14.18 -1.14
N ASN A 36 -19.43 13.73 -2.38
CA ASN A 36 -20.05 12.43 -2.63
C ASN A 36 -19.10 11.30 -2.21
N LEU A 37 -19.60 10.38 -1.37
CA LEU A 37 -18.85 9.24 -0.85
C LEU A 37 -18.24 8.40 -1.99
N ALA A 38 -16.95 8.10 -1.88
CA ALA A 38 -16.16 7.36 -2.86
C ALA A 38 -16.40 5.83 -2.80
N VAL A 39 -17.66 5.40 -2.92
CA VAL A 39 -18.04 3.97 -2.90
C VAL A 39 -17.41 3.18 -4.06
N ASP A 40 -16.98 3.87 -5.12
CA ASP A 40 -16.36 3.29 -6.31
C ASP A 40 -14.97 2.68 -6.08
N ILE A 41 -14.31 2.99 -4.96
CA ILE A 41 -13.07 2.29 -4.56
C ILE A 41 -13.34 0.88 -4.00
N LEU A 42 -14.60 0.56 -3.68
CA LEU A 42 -15.04 -0.76 -3.24
C LEU A 42 -15.53 -1.59 -4.42
N HIS A 43 -14.59 -2.02 -5.25
CA HIS A 43 -14.87 -2.81 -6.45
C HIS A 43 -15.68 -4.08 -6.13
N GLN A 44 -16.61 -4.46 -7.00
CA GLN A 44 -17.23 -5.79 -6.97
C GLN A 44 -16.32 -6.80 -7.70
N GLN A 45 -16.34 -8.07 -7.27
CA GLN A 45 -15.52 -9.16 -7.85
C GLN A 45 -15.60 -9.15 -9.39
N GLY A 46 -14.45 -9.03 -10.08
CA GLY A 46 -14.31 -9.23 -11.53
C GLY A 46 -14.58 -8.03 -12.45
N ARG A 47 -14.37 -6.76 -12.04
CA ARG A 47 -14.65 -5.60 -12.91
C ARG A 47 -13.57 -4.52 -13.02
N THR A 48 -12.39 -4.71 -12.45
CA THR A 48 -11.21 -4.10 -13.09
C THR A 48 -10.94 -4.95 -14.32
N GLY A 49 -10.68 -4.32 -15.48
CA GLY A 49 -10.54 -5.05 -16.75
C GLY A 49 -9.25 -5.88 -16.79
N ASP A 50 -9.20 -7.01 -16.09
CA ASP A 50 -8.05 -7.90 -16.03
C ASP A 50 -8.01 -8.83 -17.26
N PRO A 51 -7.07 -8.63 -18.20
CA PRO A 51 -6.91 -9.46 -19.38
C PRO A 51 -6.33 -10.86 -19.09
N MET A 52 -5.81 -11.12 -17.89
CA MET A 52 -5.28 -12.42 -17.50
C MET A 52 -6.39 -13.41 -17.13
N GLY A 53 -7.56 -12.88 -16.75
CA GLY A 53 -8.72 -13.65 -16.32
C GLY A 53 -8.62 -14.12 -14.87
N ASP A 54 -9.76 -14.39 -14.26
CA ASP A 54 -9.84 -14.71 -12.84
C ASP A 54 -8.95 -15.90 -12.46
N ASP A 55 -8.85 -16.94 -13.28
CA ASP A 55 -8.11 -18.18 -12.94
C ASP A 55 -6.57 -18.07 -13.02
N PHE A 56 -6.02 -16.93 -13.43
CA PHE A 56 -4.57 -16.76 -13.54
C PHE A 56 -3.90 -16.66 -12.16
N ASP A 57 -2.91 -17.52 -11.92
CA ASP A 57 -2.04 -17.48 -10.74
C ASP A 57 -0.63 -17.00 -11.11
N TYR A 58 -0.36 -15.74 -10.79
CA TYR A 58 0.95 -15.14 -11.06
C TYR A 58 2.10 -15.83 -10.31
N ALA A 59 1.87 -16.33 -9.09
CA ALA A 59 2.93 -16.99 -8.32
C ALA A 59 3.39 -18.27 -9.04
N GLN A 60 2.44 -19.06 -9.53
CA GLN A 60 2.73 -20.24 -10.34
C GLN A 60 3.41 -19.88 -11.67
N ALA A 61 2.94 -18.81 -12.34
CA ALA A 61 3.53 -18.36 -13.60
C ALA A 61 4.99 -17.92 -13.42
N PHE A 62 5.28 -17.12 -12.38
CA PHE A 62 6.62 -16.62 -12.07
C PHE A 62 7.59 -17.74 -11.71
N GLN A 63 7.17 -18.74 -10.93
CA GLN A 63 8.00 -19.91 -10.62
C GLN A 63 8.46 -20.69 -11.88
N SER A 64 7.76 -20.54 -13.00
CA SER A 64 8.11 -21.18 -14.28
C SER A 64 9.03 -20.33 -15.19
N VAL A 65 9.48 -19.16 -14.73
CA VAL A 65 10.38 -18.27 -15.47
C VAL A 65 11.80 -18.84 -15.47
N ASP A 66 12.51 -18.75 -16.60
CA ASP A 66 13.97 -18.96 -16.61
C ASP A 66 14.63 -17.71 -16.03
N TYR A 67 14.74 -17.69 -14.70
CA TYR A 67 15.24 -16.56 -13.94
C TYR A 67 16.69 -16.21 -14.31
N ALA A 68 17.52 -17.21 -14.58
CA ALA A 68 18.90 -16.99 -14.98
C ALA A 68 19.00 -16.36 -16.37
N ALA A 69 18.16 -16.79 -17.33
CA ALA A 69 18.08 -16.11 -18.63
C ALA A 69 17.55 -14.68 -18.49
N LEU A 70 16.56 -14.46 -17.64
CA LEU A 70 15.98 -13.14 -17.40
C LEU A 70 17.03 -12.15 -16.88
N LYS A 71 17.82 -12.54 -15.86
CA LYS A 71 18.93 -11.71 -15.38
C LYS A 71 19.97 -11.46 -16.47
N ARG A 72 20.36 -12.47 -17.26
CA ARG A 72 21.31 -12.29 -18.38
C ARG A 72 20.82 -11.28 -19.42
N ASP A 73 19.55 -11.35 -19.80
CA ASP A 73 18.98 -10.41 -20.77
C ASP A 73 18.92 -8.99 -20.19
N LEU A 74 18.57 -8.83 -18.91
CA LEU A 74 18.60 -7.54 -18.22
C LEU A 74 20.03 -6.98 -18.17
N THR A 75 21.03 -7.79 -17.81
CA THR A 75 22.44 -7.37 -17.81
C THR A 75 22.89 -6.95 -19.20
N ALA A 76 22.51 -7.68 -20.26
CA ALA A 76 22.82 -7.31 -21.63
C ALA A 76 22.18 -5.96 -22.01
N LEU A 77 20.90 -5.77 -21.66
CA LEU A 77 20.17 -4.53 -21.91
C LEU A 77 20.85 -3.31 -21.29
N MET A 78 21.55 -3.46 -20.15
CA MET A 78 22.24 -2.34 -19.50
C MET A 78 23.19 -1.60 -20.45
N THR A 79 23.78 -2.27 -21.43
CA THR A 79 24.75 -1.67 -22.37
C THR A 79 24.28 -1.67 -23.83
N ASP A 80 23.04 -2.09 -24.10
CA ASP A 80 22.43 -2.09 -25.43
C ASP A 80 21.75 -0.74 -25.73
N SER A 81 22.55 0.30 -25.95
CA SER A 81 22.04 1.66 -26.13
C SER A 81 21.15 1.80 -27.37
N GLN A 82 19.95 2.35 -27.16
CA GLN A 82 18.96 2.60 -28.19
C GLN A 82 19.07 4.02 -28.75
N PRO A 83 19.00 4.23 -30.08
CA PRO A 83 19.15 5.56 -30.69
C PRO A 83 18.08 6.57 -30.30
N TRP A 84 16.88 6.12 -29.94
CA TRP A 84 15.77 6.99 -29.55
C TRP A 84 15.87 7.48 -28.10
N TRP A 85 16.74 6.86 -27.30
CA TRP A 85 17.07 7.32 -25.95
C TRP A 85 18.47 6.80 -25.55
N PRO A 86 19.55 7.43 -26.03
CA PRO A 86 20.92 6.93 -25.81
C PRO A 86 21.26 6.75 -24.32
N ALA A 87 22.04 5.72 -23.99
CA ALA A 87 22.44 5.43 -22.61
C ALA A 87 23.55 6.38 -22.17
N ASP A 88 23.36 7.07 -21.04
CA ASP A 88 24.43 7.87 -20.43
C ASP A 88 25.63 6.97 -20.15
N TYR A 89 26.83 7.42 -20.53
CA TYR A 89 28.08 6.66 -20.34
C TYR A 89 28.08 5.26 -21.01
N GLY A 90 27.15 5.01 -21.93
CA GLY A 90 26.94 3.69 -22.53
C GLY A 90 26.27 2.68 -21.58
N HIS A 91 25.66 3.11 -20.47
CA HIS A 91 25.07 2.21 -19.49
C HIS A 91 23.73 2.74 -18.91
N TYR A 92 22.63 2.00 -19.08
CA TYR A 92 21.30 2.36 -18.54
C TYR A 92 21.12 2.09 -17.05
N GLY A 93 22.09 1.43 -16.41
CA GLY A 93 22.01 1.03 -15.00
C GLY A 93 21.48 2.13 -14.07
N PRO A 94 22.08 3.34 -14.02
CA PRO A 94 21.60 4.39 -13.13
C PRO A 94 20.14 4.81 -13.42
N PHE A 95 19.72 4.76 -14.69
CA PHE A 95 18.36 5.08 -15.09
C PHE A 95 17.34 4.05 -14.58
N PHE A 96 17.70 2.75 -14.60
CA PHE A 96 16.86 1.69 -14.03
C PHE A 96 16.88 1.67 -12.50
N ILE A 97 17.98 2.06 -11.84
CA ILE A 97 18.00 2.28 -10.40
C ILE A 97 16.99 3.37 -10.01
N ARG A 98 17.02 4.52 -10.69
CA ARG A 98 16.03 5.58 -10.47
C ARG A 98 14.61 5.08 -10.71
N MET A 99 14.36 4.32 -11.78
CA MET A 99 13.03 3.79 -12.07
C MET A 99 12.51 2.87 -10.94
N ALA A 100 13.35 1.96 -10.43
CA ALA A 100 13.02 1.07 -9.33
C ALA A 100 12.82 1.86 -8.01
N TRP A 101 13.71 2.80 -7.72
CA TRP A 101 13.60 3.75 -6.60
C TRP A 101 12.26 4.48 -6.61
N HIS A 102 11.88 5.10 -7.72
CA HIS A 102 10.62 5.83 -7.86
C HIS A 102 9.40 4.91 -7.86
N SER A 103 9.54 3.65 -8.28
CA SER A 103 8.45 2.68 -8.23
C SER A 103 8.14 2.33 -6.77
N ALA A 104 9.16 2.04 -5.98
CA ALA A 104 9.00 1.66 -4.57
C ALA A 104 8.83 2.88 -3.63
N GLY A 105 9.33 4.03 -4.05
CA GLY A 105 9.47 5.25 -3.24
C GLY A 105 8.19 6.01 -2.97
N THR A 106 7.02 5.56 -3.45
CA THR A 106 5.74 6.24 -3.16
C THR A 106 5.02 5.69 -1.92
N TYR A 107 5.55 4.62 -1.33
CA TYR A 107 4.94 3.92 -0.19
C TYR A 107 4.86 4.80 1.07
N ARG A 108 3.76 4.74 1.80
CA ARG A 108 3.66 5.35 3.15
C ARG A 108 3.26 4.32 4.20
N THR A 109 3.85 4.41 5.38
CA THR A 109 3.54 3.51 6.50
C THR A 109 2.13 3.73 7.06
N GLY A 110 1.60 4.95 6.99
CA GLY A 110 0.30 5.32 7.58
C GLY A 110 -0.87 4.48 7.06
N ASP A 111 -0.97 4.30 5.74
CA ASP A 111 -2.01 3.49 5.09
C ASP A 111 -1.47 2.28 4.32
N GLY A 112 -0.14 2.13 4.23
CA GLY A 112 0.52 1.06 3.47
C GLY A 112 0.39 1.22 1.96
N ARG A 113 -0.19 2.33 1.47
CA ARG A 113 -0.44 2.56 0.04
C ARG A 113 0.78 3.15 -0.66
N GLY A 114 0.75 3.13 -1.99
CA GLY A 114 1.91 3.38 -2.82
C GLY A 114 2.88 2.19 -2.80
N GLY A 115 4.09 2.39 -3.29
CA GLY A 115 5.07 1.31 -3.43
C GLY A 115 5.03 0.62 -4.80
N ALA A 116 5.78 -0.46 -4.90
CA ALA A 116 6.03 -1.19 -6.14
C ALA A 116 5.13 -2.42 -6.33
N GLY A 117 4.32 -2.79 -5.34
CA GLY A 117 3.58 -4.05 -5.25
C GLY A 117 2.61 -4.34 -6.40
N ALA A 118 2.17 -3.31 -7.11
CA ALA A 118 1.20 -3.40 -8.21
C ALA A 118 1.71 -2.85 -9.56
N GLY A 119 2.92 -2.25 -9.60
CA GLY A 119 3.47 -1.64 -10.81
C GLY A 119 2.75 -0.36 -11.25
N GLN A 120 2.18 0.41 -10.31
CA GLN A 120 1.38 1.61 -10.56
C GLN A 120 2.10 2.75 -11.26
N GLN A 121 3.45 2.76 -11.27
CA GLN A 121 4.23 3.75 -12.04
C GLN A 121 3.88 3.75 -13.55
N ARG A 122 3.20 2.71 -14.05
CA ARG A 122 2.70 2.61 -15.42
C ARG A 122 1.42 3.42 -15.68
N PHE A 123 0.68 3.81 -14.64
CA PHE A 123 -0.62 4.45 -14.74
C PHE A 123 -0.62 5.86 -14.14
N ALA A 124 -1.65 6.64 -14.49
CA ALA A 124 -1.89 7.94 -13.87
C ALA A 124 -2.19 7.80 -12.36
N PRO A 125 -1.85 8.79 -11.52
CA PRO A 125 -1.09 9.99 -11.88
C PRO A 125 0.43 9.75 -11.94
N LEU A 126 0.92 8.61 -11.41
CA LEU A 126 2.35 8.37 -11.21
C LEU A 126 3.14 8.37 -12.52
N ASN A 127 2.58 7.86 -13.62
CA ASN A 127 3.26 7.87 -14.92
C ASN A 127 3.55 9.27 -15.46
N SER A 128 2.97 10.32 -14.85
CA SER A 128 3.00 11.71 -15.30
C SER A 128 3.38 12.71 -14.20
N TRP A 129 3.69 12.25 -12.99
CA TRP A 129 4.30 13.11 -11.97
C TRP A 129 5.59 13.74 -12.49
N PRO A 130 5.85 15.03 -12.21
CA PRO A 130 7.08 15.70 -12.64
C PRO A 130 8.35 14.94 -12.22
N ASP A 131 8.37 14.40 -11.01
CA ASP A 131 9.53 13.64 -10.50
C ASP A 131 9.73 12.30 -11.21
N ASN A 132 8.72 11.79 -11.92
CA ASN A 132 8.82 10.62 -12.78
C ASN A 132 9.17 10.98 -14.24
N GLY A 133 9.59 12.22 -14.48
CA GLY A 133 10.05 12.71 -15.78
C GLY A 133 11.01 11.72 -16.46
N ASN A 134 10.74 11.44 -17.72
CA ASN A 134 11.44 10.49 -18.58
C ASN A 134 11.42 9.01 -18.15
N LEU A 135 10.83 8.63 -17.00
CA LEU A 135 10.74 7.20 -16.63
C LEU A 135 9.79 6.40 -17.54
N ASP A 136 8.96 7.07 -18.34
CA ASP A 136 8.26 6.47 -19.48
C ASP A 136 9.24 5.85 -20.50
N LYS A 137 10.40 6.49 -20.73
CA LYS A 137 11.48 5.94 -21.57
C LYS A 137 12.15 4.73 -20.91
N ALA A 138 12.42 4.80 -19.60
CA ALA A 138 12.98 3.67 -18.84
C ALA A 138 12.09 2.42 -18.96
N ARG A 139 10.78 2.56 -18.68
CA ARG A 139 9.82 1.48 -18.83
C ARG A 139 9.73 0.96 -20.27
N ARG A 140 9.84 1.85 -21.26
CA ARG A 140 9.83 1.47 -22.69
C ARG A 140 11.07 0.66 -23.09
N LEU A 141 12.25 0.93 -22.53
CA LEU A 141 13.45 0.12 -22.74
C LEU A 141 13.29 -1.32 -22.24
N LEU A 142 12.48 -1.54 -21.21
CA LEU A 142 12.19 -2.87 -20.65
C LEU A 142 11.10 -3.65 -21.40
N TRP A 143 10.37 -3.01 -22.33
CA TRP A 143 9.30 -3.66 -23.07
C TRP A 143 9.74 -4.94 -23.80
N PRO A 144 10.88 -5.00 -24.51
CA PRO A 144 11.33 -6.24 -25.16
C PRO A 144 11.54 -7.41 -24.17
N ILE A 145 12.00 -7.11 -22.94
CA ILE A 145 12.13 -8.11 -21.87
C ILE A 145 10.74 -8.58 -21.44
N LYS A 146 9.83 -7.66 -21.12
CA LYS A 146 8.44 -8.00 -20.77
C LYS A 146 7.76 -8.83 -21.88
N GLN A 147 7.98 -8.46 -23.14
CA GLN A 147 7.44 -9.15 -24.30
C GLN A 147 7.97 -10.58 -24.41
N LYS A 148 9.26 -10.79 -24.17
CA LYS A 148 9.91 -12.11 -24.22
C LYS A 148 9.39 -13.05 -23.12
N TYR A 149 9.22 -12.55 -21.89
CA TYR A 149 8.83 -13.37 -20.74
C TYR A 149 7.31 -13.42 -20.49
N GLY A 150 6.54 -12.54 -21.11
CA GLY A 150 5.09 -12.59 -21.14
C GLY A 150 4.45 -12.61 -19.75
N ALA A 151 3.47 -13.48 -19.55
CA ALA A 151 2.73 -13.62 -18.30
C ALA A 151 3.56 -14.09 -17.10
N LYS A 152 4.74 -14.69 -17.35
CA LYS A 152 5.63 -15.20 -16.29
C LYS A 152 6.37 -14.10 -15.54
N LEU A 153 6.31 -12.87 -16.03
CA LEU A 153 7.00 -11.73 -15.46
C LEU A 153 6.06 -10.54 -15.47
N SER A 154 5.63 -10.08 -14.30
CA SER A 154 4.88 -8.84 -14.18
C SER A 154 5.77 -7.63 -14.45
N TRP A 155 5.17 -6.50 -14.81
CA TRP A 155 5.88 -5.23 -14.83
C TRP A 155 6.33 -4.80 -13.44
N ALA A 156 5.52 -5.06 -12.41
CA ALA A 156 5.87 -4.77 -11.02
C ALA A 156 7.20 -5.44 -10.61
N ASP A 157 7.38 -6.74 -10.88
CA ASP A 157 8.64 -7.43 -10.59
C ASP A 157 9.76 -7.00 -11.54
N LEU A 158 9.47 -6.81 -12.83
CA LEU A 158 10.47 -6.40 -13.82
C LEU A 158 11.11 -5.04 -13.50
N MET A 159 10.32 -4.06 -13.06
CA MET A 159 10.85 -2.73 -12.75
C MET A 159 11.86 -2.77 -11.60
N ILE A 160 11.55 -3.55 -10.54
CA ILE A 160 12.43 -3.71 -9.39
C ILE A 160 13.66 -4.57 -9.74
N LEU A 161 13.46 -5.70 -10.43
CA LEU A 161 14.56 -6.56 -10.83
C LEU A 161 15.56 -5.85 -11.75
N ALA A 162 15.09 -4.97 -12.65
CA ALA A 162 15.97 -4.15 -13.47
C ALA A 162 16.88 -3.23 -12.63
N GLY A 163 16.35 -2.63 -11.56
CA GLY A 163 17.16 -1.85 -10.60
C GLY A 163 18.19 -2.69 -9.86
N ASN A 164 17.82 -3.89 -9.39
CA ASN A 164 18.76 -4.83 -8.77
C ASN A 164 19.89 -5.23 -9.73
N VAL A 165 19.54 -5.68 -10.94
CA VAL A 165 20.53 -6.10 -11.94
C VAL A 165 21.43 -4.94 -12.37
N ALA A 166 20.90 -3.71 -12.40
CA ALA A 166 21.68 -2.52 -12.66
C ALA A 166 22.77 -2.30 -11.59
N ILE A 167 22.41 -2.36 -10.31
CA ILE A 167 23.38 -2.25 -9.19
C ILE A 167 24.45 -3.33 -9.31
N GLU A 168 24.06 -4.60 -9.49
CA GLU A 168 24.99 -5.72 -9.64
C GLU A 168 25.95 -5.52 -10.83
N SER A 169 25.44 -5.08 -11.98
CA SER A 169 26.23 -4.91 -13.21
C SER A 169 27.29 -3.80 -13.11
N MET A 170 27.09 -2.83 -12.22
CA MET A 170 28.03 -1.74 -11.94
C MET A 170 28.92 -2.03 -10.70
N GLY A 171 28.87 -3.26 -10.17
CA GLY A 171 29.70 -3.73 -9.06
C GLY A 171 29.14 -3.42 -7.67
N GLY A 172 27.91 -2.92 -7.57
CA GLY A 172 27.26 -2.59 -6.30
C GLY A 172 26.67 -3.82 -5.59
N PRO A 173 26.46 -3.73 -4.27
CA PRO A 173 25.93 -4.85 -3.49
C PRO A 173 24.39 -4.88 -3.53
N VAL A 174 23.84 -6.09 -3.56
CA VAL A 174 22.41 -6.35 -3.35
C VAL A 174 22.24 -7.44 -2.31
N PHE A 175 21.22 -7.32 -1.46
CA PHE A 175 20.95 -8.32 -0.41
C PHE A 175 20.25 -9.56 -0.96
N GLY A 176 19.49 -9.40 -2.05
CA GLY A 176 18.73 -10.44 -2.74
C GLY A 176 17.54 -9.85 -3.50
N PHE A 177 16.66 -10.72 -3.99
CA PHE A 177 15.44 -10.34 -4.69
C PHE A 177 14.33 -11.37 -4.48
N GLY A 178 13.11 -10.88 -4.23
CA GLY A 178 11.89 -11.68 -4.24
C GLY A 178 10.88 -11.13 -5.26
N GLY A 179 10.48 -11.99 -6.21
CA GLY A 179 9.33 -11.76 -7.07
C GLY A 179 8.00 -12.12 -6.38
N GLY A 180 6.88 -11.94 -7.08
CA GLY A 180 5.54 -12.25 -6.58
C GLY A 180 4.54 -11.08 -6.64
N ARG A 181 4.96 -9.92 -7.17
CA ARG A 181 4.09 -8.76 -7.36
C ARG A 181 3.21 -8.96 -8.59
N ALA A 182 1.91 -9.17 -8.41
CA ALA A 182 0.98 -9.27 -9.54
C ALA A 182 0.70 -7.88 -10.12
N ASP A 183 0.64 -7.78 -11.45
CA ASP A 183 0.24 -6.53 -12.11
C ASP A 183 -1.23 -6.20 -11.87
N VAL A 184 -1.53 -4.90 -11.89
CA VAL A 184 -2.88 -4.37 -12.03
C VAL A 184 -3.07 -3.69 -13.40
N TRP A 185 -4.33 -3.37 -13.70
CA TRP A 185 -4.79 -2.97 -15.04
C TRP A 185 -5.52 -1.63 -15.08
N GLU A 186 -5.63 -0.95 -13.94
CA GLU A 186 -6.17 0.39 -13.82
C GLU A 186 -5.42 1.17 -12.73
N PRO A 187 -5.43 2.52 -12.79
CA PRO A 187 -4.85 3.32 -11.73
C PRO A 187 -5.56 3.09 -10.40
N GLU A 188 -4.78 3.07 -9.32
CA GLU A 188 -5.29 3.13 -7.95
C GLU A 188 -6.09 4.42 -7.73
N LYS A 189 -7.32 4.27 -7.20
CA LYS A 189 -8.25 5.39 -6.92
C LYS A 189 -8.41 5.66 -5.42
N ASP A 190 -7.85 4.79 -4.60
CA ASP A 190 -7.92 4.76 -3.15
C ASP A 190 -6.74 5.46 -2.46
N VAL A 191 -5.83 6.08 -3.22
CA VAL A 191 -4.66 6.77 -2.65
C VAL A 191 -4.91 8.27 -2.51
N TYR A 192 -4.84 8.77 -1.28
CA TYR A 192 -4.82 10.21 -0.99
C TYR A 192 -3.40 10.77 -1.11
N TRP A 193 -3.10 11.35 -2.28
CA TRP A 193 -1.81 11.99 -2.57
C TRP A 193 -1.68 13.42 -2.03
N GLY A 194 -2.80 14.05 -1.61
CA GLY A 194 -2.90 15.43 -1.15
C GLY A 194 -4.09 16.16 -1.78
N THR A 195 -4.37 17.39 -1.33
CA THR A 195 -5.46 18.24 -1.83
C THR A 195 -5.01 19.29 -2.85
N GLU A 196 -3.73 19.33 -3.22
CA GLU A 196 -3.20 20.35 -4.11
C GLU A 196 -3.74 20.24 -5.54
N GLU A 197 -4.05 21.38 -6.14
CA GLU A 197 -4.52 21.47 -7.53
C GLU A 197 -3.38 21.61 -8.55
N ASN A 198 -2.15 21.85 -8.08
CA ASN A 198 -0.98 22.10 -8.91
C ASN A 198 0.16 21.15 -8.57
N TRP A 199 0.96 20.78 -9.56
CA TRP A 199 2.15 19.95 -9.39
C TRP A 199 3.37 20.79 -8.99
N VAL A 200 4.40 20.14 -8.41
CA VAL A 200 5.71 20.76 -8.21
C VAL A 200 6.24 21.37 -9.52
N GLY A 201 6.83 22.56 -9.41
CA GLY A 201 7.25 23.38 -10.55
C GLY A 201 6.28 24.53 -10.86
N ASP A 202 5.03 24.45 -10.39
CA ASP A 202 4.11 25.58 -10.34
C ASP A 202 4.29 26.36 -9.02
N GLU A 203 4.30 27.70 -9.08
CA GLU A 203 4.46 28.55 -7.89
C GLU A 203 3.32 28.38 -6.86
N ALA A 204 2.14 27.94 -7.30
CA ALA A 204 1.02 27.64 -6.42
C ALA A 204 1.18 26.32 -5.65
N ASN A 205 2.13 25.45 -6.04
CA ASN A 205 2.44 24.24 -5.30
C ASN A 205 3.38 24.54 -4.11
N GLN A 206 2.81 24.62 -2.92
CA GLN A 206 3.55 24.93 -1.70
C GLN A 206 4.18 23.68 -1.07
N THR A 207 5.28 23.86 -0.35
CA THR A 207 5.80 22.83 0.57
C THR A 207 4.81 22.57 1.70
N ARG A 208 4.67 21.31 2.10
CA ARG A 208 3.76 20.85 3.16
C ARG A 208 4.26 21.10 4.57
N ILE A 209 5.52 21.50 4.75
CA ILE A 209 6.07 21.91 6.05
C ILE A 209 6.48 23.37 5.98
N GLN A 210 5.76 24.22 6.71
CA GLN A 210 6.01 25.67 6.83
C GLN A 210 5.79 26.08 8.29
N PRO A 211 6.84 26.03 9.15
CA PRO A 211 6.72 26.34 10.57
C PRO A 211 6.23 27.76 10.85
N ASP A 212 6.52 28.71 9.96
CA ASP A 212 6.04 30.10 10.04
C ASP A 212 4.54 30.25 9.79
N LYS A 213 3.89 29.21 9.24
CA LYS A 213 2.45 29.14 8.96
C LYS A 213 1.73 28.04 9.75
N ASP A 214 2.41 27.45 10.75
CA ASP A 214 1.92 26.29 11.51
C ASP A 214 1.51 25.09 10.61
N MET A 215 2.12 24.98 9.43
CA MET A 215 1.88 23.85 8.52
C MET A 215 2.83 22.71 8.84
N VAL A 216 2.26 21.54 9.08
CA VAL A 216 2.96 20.27 9.25
C VAL A 216 2.56 19.32 8.12
N LEU A 217 3.43 18.34 7.83
CA LEU A 217 3.11 17.33 6.83
C LEU A 217 1.87 16.55 7.28
N GLU A 218 0.77 16.69 6.54
CA GLU A 218 -0.51 16.04 6.85
C GLU A 218 -0.35 14.52 6.86
N GLU A 219 -0.89 13.82 7.85
CA GLU A 219 -0.97 12.35 7.82
C GLU A 219 -2.06 11.88 6.84
N PRO A 220 -1.82 10.88 5.98
CA PRO A 220 -0.65 9.97 5.95
C PRO A 220 0.41 10.34 4.89
N LEU A 221 0.46 11.59 4.41
CA LEU A 221 1.39 12.05 3.37
C LEU A 221 2.85 11.83 3.75
N ALA A 222 3.67 11.41 2.78
CA ALA A 222 5.11 11.14 2.96
C ALA A 222 6.00 11.83 1.90
N ALA A 223 5.44 12.77 1.13
CA ALA A 223 6.19 13.61 0.19
C ALA A 223 5.96 15.08 0.54
N ILE A 224 6.98 15.93 0.38
CA ILE A 224 6.93 17.33 0.80
C ILE A 224 6.09 18.22 -0.12
N GLN A 225 5.91 17.80 -1.38
CA GLN A 225 5.13 18.51 -2.40
C GLN A 225 4.43 17.51 -3.31
N MET A 226 3.23 17.87 -3.80
CA MET A 226 2.51 17.06 -4.78
C MET A 226 3.33 16.90 -6.08
N GLY A 227 3.49 15.66 -6.53
CA GLY A 227 4.25 15.31 -7.74
C GLY A 227 5.72 14.95 -7.51
N LEU A 228 6.21 14.99 -6.26
CA LEU A 228 7.51 14.46 -5.84
C LEU A 228 7.39 13.09 -5.17
N ILE A 229 8.47 12.32 -5.20
CA ILE A 229 8.58 11.07 -4.43
C ILE A 229 8.79 11.38 -2.94
N TYR A 230 9.81 12.18 -2.59
CA TYR A 230 10.14 12.52 -1.20
C TYR A 230 10.25 14.04 -0.97
N VAL A 231 11.37 14.62 -1.37
CA VAL A 231 11.74 16.01 -1.09
C VAL A 231 12.10 16.77 -2.36
N ASN A 232 12.06 18.09 -2.28
CA ASN A 232 12.48 18.95 -3.39
C ASN A 232 14.02 19.01 -3.43
N PRO A 233 14.66 18.62 -4.55
CA PRO A 233 16.12 18.56 -4.62
C PRO A 233 16.80 19.94 -4.56
N GLU A 234 16.09 21.02 -4.90
CA GLU A 234 16.59 22.39 -4.75
C GLU A 234 16.46 22.91 -3.31
N GLY A 235 15.78 22.17 -2.41
CA GLY A 235 15.48 22.50 -1.03
C GLY A 235 14.01 22.93 -0.83
N PRO A 236 13.56 23.15 0.42
CA PRO A 236 12.14 23.36 0.72
C PRO A 236 11.54 24.56 -0.02
N GLY A 237 10.49 24.33 -0.83
CA GLY A 237 9.91 25.36 -1.69
C GLY A 237 10.88 25.89 -2.77
N GLY A 238 11.90 25.12 -3.12
CA GLY A 238 12.98 25.53 -4.02
C GLY A 238 14.01 26.47 -3.39
N VAL A 239 14.02 26.65 -2.07
CA VAL A 239 15.02 27.49 -1.37
C VAL A 239 16.21 26.62 -0.95
N PRO A 240 17.46 26.97 -1.33
CA PRO A 240 18.65 26.11 -1.16
C PRO A 240 19.18 26.08 0.28
N GLU A 241 18.33 25.70 1.23
CA GLU A 241 18.60 25.61 2.66
C GLU A 241 18.80 24.15 3.10
N ALA A 242 20.06 23.70 3.11
CA ALA A 242 20.43 22.30 3.36
C ALA A 242 19.92 21.76 4.71
N LEU A 243 19.97 22.55 5.79
CA LEU A 243 19.47 22.12 7.11
C LEU A 243 17.94 21.94 7.13
N GLN A 244 17.21 22.77 6.39
CA GLN A 244 15.76 22.58 6.27
C GLN A 244 15.44 21.39 5.38
N SER A 245 16.24 21.15 4.34
CA SER A 245 16.14 19.93 3.53
C SER A 245 16.39 18.69 4.39
N ALA A 246 17.31 18.71 5.35
CA ALA A 246 17.55 17.59 6.27
C ALA A 246 16.33 17.25 7.12
N ARG A 247 15.59 18.26 7.60
CA ARG A 247 14.31 18.07 8.31
C ARG A 247 13.30 17.37 7.41
N ASP A 248 13.12 17.87 6.19
CA ASP A 248 12.11 17.33 5.26
C ASP A 248 12.48 15.90 4.81
N ILE A 249 13.77 15.62 4.61
CA ILE A 249 14.29 14.26 4.31
C ILE A 249 13.93 13.32 5.45
N ARG A 250 14.26 13.69 6.69
CA ARG A 250 14.00 12.84 7.86
C ARG A 250 12.52 12.52 8.03
N GLU A 251 11.67 13.54 7.94
CA GLU A 251 10.22 13.40 8.11
C GLU A 251 9.62 12.51 7.00
N THR A 252 9.97 12.77 5.73
CA THR A 252 9.42 12.01 4.60
C THR A 252 9.90 10.56 4.61
N PHE A 253 11.20 10.30 4.82
CA PHE A 253 11.73 8.94 4.88
C PHE A 253 11.20 8.14 6.08
N ALA A 254 11.03 8.77 7.25
CA ALA A 254 10.42 8.12 8.42
C ALA A 254 8.99 7.67 8.14
N ARG A 255 8.19 8.49 7.45
CA ARG A 255 6.83 8.13 7.00
C ARG A 255 6.80 7.08 5.90
N MET A 256 7.94 6.79 5.28
CA MET A 256 8.12 5.64 4.39
C MET A 256 8.79 4.45 5.08
N GLY A 257 8.99 4.52 6.40
CA GLY A 257 9.53 3.43 7.20
C GLY A 257 11.04 3.28 7.12
N MET A 258 11.77 4.36 6.80
CA MET A 258 13.24 4.38 6.80
C MET A 258 13.77 5.24 7.94
N ASN A 259 14.74 4.72 8.70
CA ASN A 259 15.45 5.49 9.71
C ASN A 259 16.59 6.34 9.11
N ASP A 260 17.31 7.10 9.94
CA ASP A 260 18.38 8.00 9.47
C ASP A 260 19.53 7.28 8.76
N GLU A 261 19.91 6.09 9.23
CA GLU A 261 21.00 5.29 8.64
C GLU A 261 20.57 4.68 7.29
N GLU A 262 19.36 4.12 7.22
CA GLU A 262 18.78 3.61 5.98
C GLU A 262 18.61 4.73 4.94
N THR A 263 18.19 5.92 5.39
CA THR A 263 18.04 7.11 4.55
C THR A 263 19.38 7.57 3.97
N ALA A 264 20.41 7.67 4.82
CA ALA A 264 21.76 8.01 4.38
C ALA A 264 22.33 6.95 3.44
N ALA A 265 22.12 5.66 3.72
CA ALA A 265 22.61 4.57 2.89
C ALA A 265 21.95 4.58 1.49
N LEU A 266 20.63 4.77 1.43
CA LEU A 266 19.86 4.86 0.18
C LEU A 266 20.29 6.06 -0.67
N THR A 267 20.41 7.24 -0.06
CA THR A 267 20.83 8.44 -0.79
C THR A 267 22.26 8.30 -1.32
N ALA A 268 23.22 7.97 -0.45
CA ALA A 268 24.61 7.84 -0.86
C ALA A 268 24.79 6.72 -1.89
N GLY A 269 24.20 5.54 -1.66
CA GLY A 269 24.34 4.41 -2.59
C GLY A 269 23.61 4.61 -3.92
N GLY A 270 22.47 5.31 -3.93
CA GLY A 270 21.77 5.69 -5.15
C GLY A 270 22.56 6.73 -5.97
N HIS A 271 23.03 7.79 -5.32
CA HIS A 271 23.76 8.90 -5.96
C HIS A 271 25.25 8.60 -6.23
N THR A 272 25.78 7.45 -5.80
CA THR A 272 27.03 6.89 -6.37
C THR A 272 26.92 6.68 -7.88
N PHE A 273 25.70 6.49 -8.41
CA PHE A 273 25.45 6.19 -9.80
C PHE A 273 24.77 7.35 -10.56
N GLY A 274 25.17 7.53 -11.82
CA GLY A 274 24.45 8.32 -12.81
C GLY A 274 24.65 9.83 -12.71
N LYS A 275 23.63 10.55 -13.17
CA LYS A 275 23.59 12.01 -13.25
C LYS A 275 22.15 12.51 -13.23
N ALA A 276 21.98 13.81 -12.96
CA ALA A 276 20.76 14.53 -13.29
C ALA A 276 20.82 15.13 -14.71
N HIS A 277 19.65 15.51 -15.24
CA HIS A 277 19.50 16.09 -16.59
C HIS A 277 18.73 17.41 -16.58
N GLY A 278 19.38 18.44 -17.10
CA GLY A 278 18.97 19.85 -17.11
C GLY A 278 19.76 20.63 -18.16
N ALA A 279 19.96 20.03 -19.34
CA ALA A 279 20.88 20.52 -20.38
C ALA A 279 20.56 21.91 -20.97
N GLY A 280 19.35 22.44 -20.76
CA GLY A 280 18.97 23.76 -21.25
C GLY A 280 17.55 24.17 -20.90
N ASP A 281 16.97 25.04 -21.72
CA ASP A 281 15.66 25.67 -21.49
C ASP A 281 14.53 24.66 -21.25
N ALA A 282 14.10 24.54 -20.00
CA ALA A 282 13.05 23.62 -19.55
C ALA A 282 11.67 23.93 -20.17
N SER A 283 11.43 25.16 -20.66
CA SER A 283 10.18 25.50 -21.34
C SER A 283 10.00 24.78 -22.68
N LYS A 284 11.06 24.16 -23.20
CA LYS A 284 11.04 23.33 -24.41
C LYS A 284 10.67 21.87 -24.14
N VAL A 285 10.51 21.47 -22.88
CA VAL A 285 10.05 20.13 -22.52
C VAL A 285 8.54 20.04 -22.72
N GLY A 286 8.10 19.09 -23.53
CA GLY A 286 6.69 18.85 -23.82
C GLY A 286 5.89 18.34 -22.62
N ILE A 287 4.60 18.13 -22.85
CA ILE A 287 3.64 17.69 -21.83
C ILE A 287 3.95 16.25 -21.36
N SER A 288 3.66 15.95 -20.10
CA SER A 288 3.75 14.62 -19.50
C SER A 288 2.85 13.59 -20.23
N PRO A 289 3.07 12.27 -20.05
CA PRO A 289 2.41 11.22 -20.84
C PRO A 289 0.88 11.32 -20.95
N GLU A 290 0.17 11.60 -19.84
CA GLU A 290 -1.31 11.67 -19.86
C GLU A 290 -1.87 12.89 -20.59
N GLY A 291 -1.05 13.92 -20.85
CA GLY A 291 -1.43 15.08 -21.64
C GLY A 291 -0.75 15.15 -23.01
N ALA A 292 0.05 14.15 -23.38
CA ALA A 292 0.79 14.14 -24.63
C ALA A 292 -0.12 13.81 -25.84
N ASP A 293 0.35 14.16 -27.03
CA ASP A 293 -0.33 13.77 -28.28
C ASP A 293 -0.38 12.24 -28.42
N ILE A 294 -1.48 11.71 -28.95
CA ILE A 294 -1.68 10.28 -29.14
C ILE A 294 -0.56 9.61 -29.96
N ALA A 295 0.08 10.34 -30.88
CA ALA A 295 1.20 9.85 -31.67
C ALA A 295 2.45 9.54 -30.83
N GLN A 296 2.55 10.04 -29.60
CA GLN A 296 3.62 9.70 -28.68
C GLN A 296 3.48 8.30 -28.08
N GLN A 297 2.34 7.63 -28.29
CA GLN A 297 2.12 6.22 -27.91
C GLN A 297 2.48 5.97 -26.44
N GLY A 298 1.96 6.82 -25.55
CA GLY A 298 2.17 6.73 -24.09
C GLY A 298 3.54 7.22 -23.59
N LEU A 299 4.34 7.89 -24.44
CA LEU A 299 5.49 8.66 -24.01
C LEU A 299 5.11 10.14 -23.81
N GLY A 300 5.89 10.85 -22.99
CA GLY A 300 5.73 12.28 -22.73
C GLY A 300 7.07 13.01 -22.65
N TRP A 301 7.04 14.26 -22.20
CA TRP A 301 8.22 15.12 -22.00
C TRP A 301 9.14 15.23 -23.21
N ILE A 302 8.56 15.17 -24.42
CA ILE A 302 9.33 15.29 -25.66
C ILE A 302 9.95 16.68 -25.71
N SER A 303 11.28 16.75 -25.66
CA SER A 303 12.01 18.01 -25.61
C SER A 303 12.32 18.53 -27.00
N GLY A 304 11.98 19.78 -27.27
CA GLY A 304 12.40 20.54 -28.45
C GLY A 304 13.76 21.23 -28.29
N HIS A 305 14.48 20.98 -27.19
CA HIS A 305 15.82 21.50 -26.96
C HIS A 305 16.85 20.68 -27.74
N GLU A 306 17.40 21.25 -28.82
CA GLU A 306 18.38 20.58 -29.69
C GLU A 306 17.87 19.21 -30.17
N SER A 307 18.54 18.10 -29.82
CA SER A 307 18.05 16.74 -30.12
C SER A 307 17.03 16.19 -29.12
N GLY A 308 16.86 16.84 -27.97
CA GLY A 308 15.97 16.40 -26.88
C GLY A 308 16.39 15.13 -26.14
N MET A 309 17.57 14.59 -26.46
CA MET A 309 18.11 13.33 -25.92
C MET A 309 19.64 13.39 -25.90
N GLY A 310 20.29 12.46 -25.19
CA GLY A 310 21.73 12.44 -25.04
C GLY A 310 22.24 13.61 -24.18
N ASP A 311 23.29 14.30 -24.64
CA ASP A 311 23.82 15.50 -23.95
C ASP A 311 22.80 16.68 -23.90
N HIS A 312 21.66 16.58 -24.61
CA HIS A 312 20.58 17.58 -24.62
C HIS A 312 19.36 17.17 -23.78
N THR A 313 19.49 16.14 -22.96
CA THR A 313 18.39 15.62 -22.12
C THR A 313 18.00 16.61 -21.01
N ILE A 314 16.71 16.75 -20.75
CA ILE A 314 16.16 17.52 -19.63
C ILE A 314 15.15 16.63 -18.90
N THR A 315 15.32 16.49 -17.58
CA THR A 315 14.44 15.71 -16.70
C THR A 315 14.03 16.56 -15.50
N SER A 316 14.91 16.74 -14.51
CA SER A 316 14.64 17.50 -13.28
C SER A 316 15.00 18.98 -13.41
N GLY A 317 15.78 19.34 -14.42
CA GLY A 317 16.38 20.67 -14.56
C GLY A 317 17.72 20.81 -13.84
N ILE A 318 18.09 19.90 -12.94
CA ILE A 318 19.44 19.82 -12.37
C ILE A 318 20.36 19.12 -13.38
N GLU A 319 21.62 19.55 -13.52
CA GLU A 319 22.54 19.02 -14.54
C GLU A 319 23.90 18.66 -13.92
N GLY A 320 24.33 17.42 -14.15
CA GLY A 320 25.65 16.92 -13.78
C GLY A 320 25.61 15.58 -13.05
N ALA A 321 26.76 14.90 -13.02
CA ALA A 321 26.96 13.69 -12.22
C ALA A 321 27.32 14.05 -10.78
N TRP A 322 27.01 13.18 -9.82
CA TRP A 322 27.50 13.33 -8.45
C TRP A 322 28.97 12.94 -8.31
N THR A 323 29.41 11.96 -9.10
CA THR A 323 30.76 11.38 -9.01
C THR A 323 31.53 11.48 -10.32
N PRO A 324 32.88 11.44 -10.29
CA PRO A 324 33.69 11.29 -11.51
C PRO A 324 33.60 9.90 -12.15
N THR A 325 32.99 8.91 -11.49
CA THR A 325 32.86 7.51 -11.89
C THR A 325 31.39 7.03 -11.92
N PRO A 326 30.52 7.61 -12.77
CA PRO A 326 29.06 7.51 -12.61
C PRO A 326 28.45 6.11 -12.81
N ILE A 327 29.22 5.12 -13.22
CA ILE A 327 28.75 3.76 -13.51
C ILE A 327 29.56 2.70 -12.75
N THR A 328 30.15 3.10 -11.63
CA THR A 328 30.98 2.25 -10.77
C THR A 328 30.52 2.38 -9.34
N TRP A 329 30.30 1.25 -8.66
CA TRP A 329 30.17 1.26 -7.21
C TRP A 329 31.53 1.52 -6.56
N ASP A 330 31.66 2.69 -5.95
CA ASP A 330 32.83 3.08 -5.18
C ASP A 330 32.45 4.11 -4.09
N MET A 331 33.45 4.66 -3.41
CA MET A 331 33.26 5.61 -2.32
C MET A 331 33.37 7.08 -2.76
N THR A 332 33.48 7.35 -4.06
CA THR A 332 33.77 8.69 -4.56
C THR A 332 32.65 9.69 -4.28
N TYR A 333 31.40 9.25 -4.10
CA TYR A 333 30.31 10.11 -3.61
C TYR A 333 30.67 10.77 -2.27
N PHE A 334 31.26 10.02 -1.33
CA PHE A 334 31.64 10.56 -0.03
C PHE A 334 32.84 11.51 -0.12
N ASP A 335 33.82 11.19 -0.96
CA ASP A 335 34.96 12.08 -1.22
C ASP A 335 34.46 13.41 -1.80
N MET A 336 33.60 13.33 -2.82
CA MET A 336 32.94 14.49 -3.42
C MET A 336 32.18 15.30 -2.36
N LEU A 337 31.30 14.68 -1.58
CA LEU A 337 30.44 15.38 -0.62
C LEU A 337 31.24 16.02 0.53
N LEU A 338 32.22 15.31 1.10
CA LEU A 338 32.84 15.68 2.37
C LEU A 338 34.13 16.49 2.24
N ASP A 339 34.91 16.33 1.16
CA ASP A 339 36.24 16.94 1.04
C ASP A 339 36.26 18.30 0.36
N HIS A 340 35.21 18.63 -0.37
CA HIS A 340 35.17 19.84 -1.20
C HIS A 340 34.30 20.91 -0.57
N GLU A 341 34.72 22.17 -0.69
CA GLU A 341 33.83 23.31 -0.48
C GLU A 341 32.97 23.53 -1.72
N TYR A 342 31.73 23.99 -1.51
CA TYR A 342 30.73 24.11 -2.56
C TYR A 342 30.24 25.54 -2.72
N GLU A 343 30.01 25.95 -3.97
CA GLU A 343 29.33 27.19 -4.31
C GLU A 343 27.97 26.92 -4.96
N LEU A 344 26.99 27.76 -4.64
CA LEU A 344 25.66 27.69 -5.24
C LEU A 344 25.71 28.25 -6.66
N VAL A 345 25.30 27.43 -7.63
CA VAL A 345 25.24 27.78 -9.05
C VAL A 345 23.84 27.55 -9.61
N ARG A 346 23.64 27.93 -10.87
CA ARG A 346 22.46 27.54 -11.64
C ARG A 346 22.84 26.60 -12.77
N SER A 347 22.06 25.54 -12.93
CA SER A 347 22.15 24.63 -14.07
C SER A 347 21.85 25.37 -15.39
N PRO A 348 22.14 24.77 -16.55
CA PRO A 348 21.71 25.32 -17.84
C PRO A 348 20.19 25.51 -17.97
N ALA A 349 19.39 24.73 -17.22
CA ALA A 349 17.94 24.89 -17.12
C ALA A 349 17.49 25.91 -16.05
N GLY A 350 18.43 26.46 -15.28
CA GLY A 350 18.18 27.49 -14.26
C GLY A 350 17.95 26.97 -12.84
N ALA A 351 17.97 25.65 -12.61
CA ALA A 351 17.79 25.02 -11.30
C ALA A 351 18.97 25.33 -10.37
N LYS A 352 18.71 25.46 -9.08
CA LYS A 352 19.71 25.72 -8.04
C LYS A 352 20.42 24.41 -7.67
N GLN A 353 21.73 24.39 -7.81
CA GLN A 353 22.57 23.23 -7.49
C GLN A 353 23.94 23.69 -7.00
N TRP A 354 24.78 22.76 -6.56
CA TRP A 354 26.06 23.06 -5.93
C TRP A 354 27.22 22.45 -6.72
N HIS A 355 28.26 23.23 -6.99
CA HIS A 355 29.50 22.78 -7.62
C HIS A 355 30.68 22.87 -6.65
N PRO A 356 31.67 21.96 -6.71
CA PRO A 356 32.94 22.16 -6.04
C PRO A 356 33.54 23.51 -6.45
N VAL A 357 33.99 24.32 -5.48
CA VAL A 357 34.53 25.66 -5.78
C VAL A 357 35.66 25.58 -6.80
N GLY A 358 35.47 26.23 -7.95
CA GLY A 358 36.46 26.29 -9.04
C GLY A 358 36.62 25.00 -9.86
N ASP A 359 35.76 24.00 -9.68
CA ASP A 359 35.71 22.76 -10.47
C ASP A 359 37.09 22.10 -10.71
N PRO A 360 37.83 21.72 -9.65
CA PRO A 360 39.18 21.22 -9.81
C PRO A 360 39.21 19.93 -10.64
N PRO A 361 40.28 19.68 -11.43
CA PRO A 361 40.28 18.61 -12.42
C PRO A 361 39.88 17.22 -11.89
N GLU A 362 40.29 16.83 -10.68
CA GLU A 362 39.93 15.55 -10.08
C GLU A 362 38.42 15.37 -9.84
N THR A 363 37.66 16.46 -9.75
CA THR A 363 36.21 16.44 -9.52
C THR A 363 35.39 16.35 -10.80
N LEU A 364 35.98 16.56 -11.98
CA LEU A 364 35.22 16.58 -13.23
C LEU A 364 34.86 15.16 -13.69
N ALA A 365 33.59 14.95 -14.03
CA ALA A 365 33.08 13.72 -14.62
C ALA A 365 33.30 13.69 -16.15
N PRO A 366 33.36 12.50 -16.77
CA PRO A 366 33.22 12.42 -18.23
C PRO A 366 31.85 12.97 -18.66
N ALA A 367 31.78 13.60 -19.84
CA ALA A 367 30.51 13.88 -20.47
C ALA A 367 29.83 12.56 -20.87
N ALA A 368 28.50 12.49 -20.74
CA ALA A 368 27.77 11.23 -20.92
C ALA A 368 27.81 10.70 -22.36
N HIS A 369 27.75 11.58 -23.37
CA HIS A 369 27.70 11.17 -24.78
C HIS A 369 28.79 11.78 -25.67
N THR A 370 29.62 12.69 -25.16
CA THR A 370 30.74 13.30 -25.91
C THR A 370 32.09 12.74 -25.44
N PRO A 371 32.71 11.81 -26.19
CA PRO A 371 34.00 11.22 -25.80
C PRO A 371 35.09 12.26 -25.56
N GLY A 372 35.85 12.10 -24.48
CA GLY A 372 36.99 12.97 -24.14
C GLY A 372 36.63 14.35 -23.58
N LYS A 373 35.35 14.75 -23.61
CA LYS A 373 34.86 15.94 -22.90
C LYS A 373 34.67 15.60 -21.43
N ARG A 374 35.05 16.53 -20.56
CA ARG A 374 34.74 16.47 -19.13
C ARG A 374 33.90 17.67 -18.70
N VAL A 375 33.08 17.46 -17.68
CA VAL A 375 32.09 18.43 -17.19
C VAL A 375 32.11 18.47 -15.65
N PRO A 376 31.70 19.59 -15.03
CA PRO A 376 31.55 19.68 -13.59
C PRO A 376 30.65 18.59 -13.01
N THR A 377 31.00 18.09 -11.83
CA THR A 377 30.10 17.32 -10.96
C THR A 377 29.21 18.26 -10.17
N MET A 378 28.16 17.72 -9.55
CA MET A 378 27.20 18.51 -8.79
C MET A 378 26.71 17.79 -7.53
N MET A 379 26.25 18.59 -6.58
CA MET A 379 25.41 18.16 -5.46
C MET A 379 24.09 18.92 -5.49
N THR A 380 23.00 18.27 -5.07
CA THR A 380 21.72 18.94 -4.84
C THR A 380 21.69 19.55 -3.44
N THR A 381 20.72 20.43 -3.14
CA THR A 381 20.52 20.91 -1.76
C THR A 381 20.18 19.75 -0.82
N ALA A 382 19.48 18.73 -1.32
CA ALA A 382 19.19 17.52 -0.57
C ALA A 382 20.46 16.70 -0.25
N ASP A 383 21.45 16.64 -1.16
CA ASP A 383 22.74 16.01 -0.88
C ASP A 383 23.52 16.81 0.18
N MET A 384 23.55 18.14 0.04
CA MET A 384 24.21 19.03 1.00
C MET A 384 23.65 18.90 2.41
N ALA A 385 22.38 18.49 2.57
CA ALA A 385 21.79 18.19 3.87
C ALA A 385 22.60 17.16 4.66
N PHE A 386 23.10 16.11 4.00
CA PHE A 386 23.90 15.06 4.63
C PHE A 386 25.31 15.51 5.00
N LYS A 387 25.81 16.60 4.39
CA LYS A 387 27.09 17.21 4.75
C LYS A 387 27.02 18.07 6.01
N VAL A 388 25.90 18.77 6.22
CA VAL A 388 25.77 19.83 7.24
C VAL A 388 24.90 19.46 8.44
N ASP A 389 23.98 18.51 8.30
CA ASP A 389 23.11 18.08 9.40
C ASP A 389 23.90 17.28 10.45
N PRO A 390 23.76 17.58 11.75
CA PRO A 390 24.57 16.98 12.81
C PRO A 390 24.27 15.48 13.07
N ILE A 391 23.17 14.94 12.54
CA ILE A 391 22.82 13.52 12.64
C ILE A 391 23.33 12.77 11.42
N TYR A 392 23.10 13.31 10.22
CA TYR A 392 23.51 12.66 8.98
C TYR A 392 25.02 12.71 8.73
N ARG A 393 25.69 13.80 9.10
CA ARG A 393 27.12 13.98 8.87
C ARG A 393 27.98 12.86 9.51
N PRO A 394 27.81 12.51 10.80
CA PRO A 394 28.52 11.37 11.39
C PRO A 394 28.24 10.02 10.70
N ILE A 395 27.03 9.82 10.18
CA ILE A 395 26.68 8.60 9.43
C ILE A 395 27.47 8.54 8.11
N MET A 396 27.54 9.67 7.38
CA MET A 396 28.33 9.77 6.14
C MET A 396 29.83 9.53 6.39
N GLU A 397 30.39 10.09 7.45
CA GLU A 397 31.79 9.87 7.84
C GLU A 397 32.05 8.40 8.19
N ARG A 398 31.12 7.75 8.89
CA ARG A 398 31.21 6.32 9.24
C ARG A 398 31.14 5.43 8.00
N PHE A 399 30.22 5.70 7.08
CA PHE A 399 30.14 4.96 5.81
C PHE A 399 31.40 5.12 4.97
N ARG A 400 31.96 6.33 4.89
CA ARG A 400 33.23 6.57 4.20
C ARG A 400 34.38 5.79 4.84
N ALA A 401 34.43 5.73 6.16
CA ALA A 401 35.50 5.04 6.90
C ALA A 401 35.40 3.50 6.80
N ASP A 402 34.21 2.96 6.54
CA ASP A 402 33.96 1.51 6.43
C ASP A 402 33.11 1.17 5.19
N PRO A 403 33.75 0.99 4.01
CA PRO A 403 33.05 0.65 2.77
C PRO A 403 32.25 -0.65 2.83
N ALA A 404 32.68 -1.62 3.65
CA ALA A 404 31.98 -2.91 3.77
C ALA A 404 30.68 -2.73 4.54
N TYR A 405 30.71 -1.96 5.63
CA TYR A 405 29.51 -1.60 6.38
C TYR A 405 28.54 -0.76 5.56
N PHE A 406 29.03 0.23 4.80
CA PHE A 406 28.20 0.98 3.87
C PHE A 406 27.52 0.08 2.83
N GLY A 407 28.28 -0.87 2.25
CA GLY A 407 27.75 -1.82 1.28
C GLY A 407 26.63 -2.69 1.84
N ASP A 408 26.77 -3.23 3.06
CA ASP A 408 25.71 -4.01 3.72
C ASP A 408 24.49 -3.14 4.07
N ALA A 409 24.71 -1.93 4.62
CA ALA A 409 23.63 -1.00 4.95
C ALA A 409 22.82 -0.59 3.71
N PHE A 410 23.49 -0.25 2.60
CA PHE A 410 22.82 0.06 1.34
C PHE A 410 22.07 -1.16 0.78
N ALA A 411 22.70 -2.33 0.72
CA ALA A 411 22.07 -3.54 0.18
C ALA A 411 20.78 -3.91 0.94
N ARG A 412 20.81 -3.81 2.28
CA ARG A 412 19.65 -4.10 3.15
C ARG A 412 18.57 -3.03 3.03
N ALA A 413 18.94 -1.74 3.02
CA ALA A 413 17.98 -0.65 2.85
C ALA A 413 17.33 -0.66 1.46
N TRP A 414 18.09 -0.96 0.40
CA TRP A 414 17.58 -1.16 -0.96
C TRP A 414 16.60 -2.34 -1.04
N PHE A 415 16.93 -3.47 -0.40
CA PHE A 415 16.04 -4.62 -0.35
C PHE A 415 14.74 -4.28 0.40
N LYS A 416 14.83 -3.64 1.57
CA LYS A 416 13.66 -3.16 2.32
C LYS A 416 12.80 -2.22 1.50
N LEU A 417 13.38 -1.19 0.88
CA LEU A 417 12.68 -0.27 -0.01
C LEU A 417 11.86 -1.03 -1.05
N CYS A 418 12.51 -1.95 -1.75
CA CYS A 418 11.92 -2.63 -2.89
C CYS A 418 10.87 -3.69 -2.50
N HIS A 419 10.82 -4.13 -1.24
CA HIS A 419 9.98 -5.27 -0.82
C HIS A 419 9.06 -4.98 0.39
N ARG A 420 9.13 -3.79 1.00
CA ARG A 420 8.35 -3.41 2.21
C ARG A 420 6.84 -3.53 2.06
N ASP A 421 6.33 -3.47 0.84
CA ASP A 421 4.91 -3.59 0.50
C ASP A 421 4.51 -5.01 0.04
N MET A 422 5.44 -5.97 0.08
CA MET A 422 5.16 -7.37 -0.23
C MET A 422 4.69 -8.18 0.98
N GLY A 423 4.57 -7.58 2.17
CA GLY A 423 4.20 -8.28 3.40
C GLY A 423 5.17 -9.43 3.74
N PRO A 424 4.66 -10.55 4.28
CA PRO A 424 5.50 -11.61 4.84
C PRO A 424 6.30 -12.38 3.78
N ARG A 425 7.48 -12.87 4.19
CA ARG A 425 8.45 -13.57 3.34
C ARG A 425 7.86 -14.75 2.54
N ILE A 426 6.82 -15.41 3.03
CA ILE A 426 6.14 -16.50 2.31
C ILE A 426 5.58 -16.08 0.93
N ARG A 427 5.37 -14.77 0.71
CA ARG A 427 4.93 -14.21 -0.59
C ARG A 427 6.08 -14.02 -1.59
N TYR A 428 7.33 -14.20 -1.17
CA TYR A 428 8.52 -13.88 -1.96
C TYR A 428 8.92 -15.10 -2.78
N LEU A 429 9.11 -14.90 -4.08
CA LEU A 429 9.35 -15.97 -5.04
C LEU A 429 10.71 -15.80 -5.73
N GLY A 430 11.28 -16.91 -6.16
CA GLY A 430 12.52 -16.93 -6.94
C GLY A 430 13.74 -17.40 -6.15
N PRO A 431 14.87 -17.62 -6.83
CA PRO A 431 16.03 -18.28 -6.25
C PRO A 431 16.93 -17.37 -5.39
N GLU A 432 16.70 -16.06 -5.40
CA GLU A 432 17.53 -15.04 -4.73
C GLU A 432 16.86 -14.43 -3.50
N VAL A 433 15.78 -15.05 -3.00
CA VAL A 433 15.12 -14.61 -1.76
C VAL A 433 16.08 -14.82 -0.59
N PRO A 434 16.44 -13.76 0.16
CA PRO A 434 17.30 -13.90 1.34
C PRO A 434 16.74 -14.92 2.34
N GLN A 435 17.63 -15.65 3.02
CA GLN A 435 17.24 -16.64 4.03
C GLN A 435 17.00 -16.05 5.41
N GLU A 436 17.52 -14.84 5.66
CA GLU A 436 17.30 -14.10 6.90
C GLU A 436 15.86 -13.57 6.95
N ASP A 437 15.17 -13.81 8.07
CA ASP A 437 13.89 -13.18 8.37
C ASP A 437 14.15 -11.76 8.89
N LEU A 438 13.68 -10.76 8.15
CA LEU A 438 13.86 -9.36 8.52
C LEU A 438 12.65 -8.87 9.30
N ILE A 439 12.88 -8.10 10.36
CA ILE A 439 11.80 -7.68 11.28
C ILE A 439 10.65 -6.93 10.59
N TRP A 440 10.94 -6.13 9.58
CA TRP A 440 9.94 -5.37 8.82
C TRP A 440 9.07 -6.26 7.89
N GLN A 441 9.42 -7.54 7.73
CA GLN A 441 8.58 -8.55 7.06
C GLN A 441 7.54 -9.16 7.99
N ASP A 442 7.45 -8.68 9.24
CA ASP A 442 6.54 -9.18 10.29
C ASP A 442 6.60 -10.72 10.42
N PRO A 443 7.78 -11.33 10.62
CA PRO A 443 7.97 -12.78 10.51
C PRO A 443 7.05 -13.56 11.45
N ILE A 444 6.58 -14.72 10.99
CA ILE A 444 5.70 -15.62 11.74
C ILE A 444 6.38 -17.01 11.72
N PRO A 445 6.49 -17.71 12.86
CA PRO A 445 7.15 -19.01 12.90
C PRO A 445 6.38 -20.04 12.08
N ALA A 446 7.09 -20.95 11.44
CA ALA A 446 6.48 -22.06 10.72
C ALA A 446 5.67 -22.97 11.67
N PRO A 447 4.59 -23.62 11.20
CA PRO A 447 3.85 -24.59 12.00
C PRO A 447 4.74 -25.73 12.49
N THR A 448 4.57 -26.13 13.75
CA THR A 448 5.22 -27.28 14.36
C THR A 448 4.15 -28.33 14.74
N GLY A 449 4.46 -29.61 14.53
CA GLY A 449 3.53 -30.70 14.84
C GLY A 449 2.57 -31.08 13.69
N PRO A 450 1.72 -32.10 13.92
CA PRO A 450 0.72 -32.54 12.93
C PRO A 450 -0.37 -31.48 12.74
N ALA A 451 -0.93 -31.42 11.53
CA ALA A 451 -2.04 -30.51 11.23
C ALA A 451 -3.33 -30.97 11.95
N LEU A 452 -4.11 -30.01 12.43
CA LEU A 452 -5.45 -30.28 12.98
C LEU A 452 -6.38 -30.78 11.88
N ASP A 453 -7.15 -31.83 12.19
CA ASP A 453 -8.16 -32.38 11.30
C ASP A 453 -9.58 -31.92 11.70
N ASN A 454 -10.60 -32.44 11.02
CA ASN A 454 -11.99 -32.05 11.26
C ASN A 454 -12.52 -32.48 12.63
N ASP A 455 -12.01 -33.58 13.22
CA ASP A 455 -12.45 -34.04 14.53
C ASP A 455 -11.82 -33.16 15.63
N HIS A 456 -10.54 -32.78 15.48
CA HIS A 456 -9.90 -31.76 16.32
C HIS A 456 -10.65 -30.42 16.28
N VAL A 457 -10.99 -29.94 15.08
CA VAL A 457 -11.78 -28.70 14.93
C VAL A 457 -13.13 -28.81 15.64
N ARG A 458 -13.83 -29.95 15.51
CA ARG A 458 -15.12 -30.17 16.18
C ARG A 458 -14.99 -30.15 17.71
N GLU A 459 -13.96 -30.80 18.24
CA GLU A 459 -13.68 -30.81 19.68
C GLU A 459 -13.37 -29.39 20.20
N LEU A 460 -12.51 -28.66 19.51
CA LEU A 460 -12.16 -27.29 19.89
C LEU A 460 -13.36 -26.34 19.83
N LYS A 461 -14.23 -26.47 18.80
CA LYS A 461 -15.50 -25.72 18.75
C LYS A 461 -16.36 -25.99 19.98
N ALA A 462 -16.47 -27.26 20.41
CA ALA A 462 -17.24 -27.63 21.60
C ALA A 462 -16.65 -27.02 22.88
N ARG A 463 -15.32 -27.12 23.08
CA ARG A 463 -14.62 -26.51 24.23
C ARG A 463 -14.81 -24.99 24.28
N ILE A 464 -14.75 -24.31 23.13
CA ILE A 464 -15.00 -22.86 23.06
C ILE A 464 -16.47 -22.55 23.39
N ALA A 465 -17.42 -23.31 22.84
CA ALA A 465 -18.85 -23.11 23.11
C ALA A 465 -19.21 -23.28 24.60
N GLU A 466 -18.50 -24.16 25.31
CA GLU A 466 -18.68 -24.43 26.75
C GLU A 466 -17.88 -23.49 27.67
N SER A 467 -17.03 -22.62 27.11
CA SER A 467 -16.09 -21.79 27.88
C SER A 467 -16.73 -20.68 28.72
N GLY A 468 -18.01 -20.37 28.47
CA GLY A 468 -18.73 -19.26 29.10
C GLY A 468 -18.46 -17.89 28.49
N LEU A 469 -17.64 -17.80 27.43
CA LEU A 469 -17.49 -16.58 26.64
C LEU A 469 -18.79 -16.25 25.90
N SER A 470 -19.16 -14.97 25.84
CA SER A 470 -20.33 -14.53 25.09
C SER A 470 -20.05 -14.52 23.57
N VAL A 471 -21.10 -14.59 22.76
CA VAL A 471 -21.01 -14.38 21.29
C VAL A 471 -20.25 -13.09 20.97
N ALA A 472 -20.54 -12.00 21.71
CA ALA A 472 -19.89 -10.72 21.50
C ALA A 472 -18.40 -10.72 21.88
N ASP A 473 -17.95 -11.55 22.82
CA ASP A 473 -16.53 -11.67 23.15
C ASP A 473 -15.78 -12.45 22.07
N LEU A 474 -16.35 -13.59 21.64
CA LEU A 474 -15.80 -14.44 20.59
C LEU A 474 -15.64 -13.68 19.27
N VAL A 475 -16.70 -13.00 18.81
CA VAL A 475 -16.70 -12.28 17.53
C VAL A 475 -15.82 -11.03 17.60
N ARG A 476 -15.86 -10.26 18.71
CA ARG A 476 -15.07 -9.03 18.84
C ARG A 476 -13.57 -9.30 18.86
N THR A 477 -13.11 -10.33 19.59
CA THR A 477 -11.68 -10.68 19.63
C THR A 477 -11.20 -11.19 18.28
N ALA A 478 -11.99 -12.02 17.59
CA ALA A 478 -11.67 -12.47 16.24
C ALA A 478 -11.63 -11.31 15.24
N TRP A 479 -12.61 -10.39 15.28
CA TRP A 479 -12.63 -9.21 14.44
C TRP A 479 -11.45 -8.28 14.72
N ALA A 480 -11.14 -8.01 16.00
CA ALA A 480 -10.03 -7.15 16.38
C ALA A 480 -8.68 -7.65 15.86
N SER A 481 -8.49 -8.98 15.80
CA SER A 481 -7.30 -9.60 15.21
C SER A 481 -7.36 -9.60 13.67
N ALA A 482 -8.53 -9.92 13.12
CA ALA A 482 -8.98 -9.95 11.72
C ALA A 482 -8.82 -8.65 10.90
N ALA A 483 -9.29 -7.56 11.51
CA ALA A 483 -8.96 -6.19 11.15
C ALA A 483 -7.44 -6.04 11.36
N THR A 484 -6.81 -4.90 11.59
CA THR A 484 -5.35 -4.72 11.39
C THR A 484 -4.82 -5.06 9.98
N TRP A 485 -5.23 -6.14 9.32
CA TRP A 485 -4.82 -6.48 7.96
C TRP A 485 -5.14 -5.35 7.00
N ARG A 486 -4.24 -5.11 6.06
CA ARG A 486 -4.45 -4.23 4.93
C ARG A 486 -3.83 -4.81 3.67
N GLY A 487 -4.61 -4.80 2.59
CA GLY A 487 -4.22 -5.36 1.30
C GLY A 487 -3.21 -4.52 0.52
N SER A 488 -3.00 -3.27 0.93
CA SER A 488 -2.06 -2.33 0.32
C SER A 488 -0.61 -2.77 0.46
N ASP A 489 -0.20 -3.22 1.66
CA ASP A 489 1.16 -3.71 1.94
C ASP A 489 1.21 -5.13 2.54
N HIS A 490 0.06 -5.78 2.64
CA HIS A 490 -0.09 -7.16 3.12
C HIS A 490 0.31 -7.38 4.58
N ARG A 491 0.38 -6.33 5.40
CA ARG A 491 0.67 -6.38 6.85
C ARG A 491 -0.60 -6.59 7.67
N GLY A 492 -0.41 -7.01 8.93
CA GLY A 492 -1.50 -7.29 9.89
C GLY A 492 -2.22 -8.62 9.64
N GLY A 493 -3.34 -8.84 10.34
CA GLY A 493 -4.15 -10.05 10.26
C GLY A 493 -4.13 -10.91 11.52
N ALA A 494 -4.83 -12.05 11.47
CA ALA A 494 -5.00 -12.95 12.61
C ALA A 494 -3.84 -13.93 12.80
N ASN A 495 -3.11 -14.27 11.75
CA ASN A 495 -1.95 -15.14 11.83
C ASN A 495 -0.83 -14.46 12.65
N GLY A 496 -0.16 -15.23 13.48
CA GLY A 496 0.76 -14.72 14.49
C GLY A 496 0.09 -14.37 15.83
N ALA A 497 -1.25 -14.25 15.90
CA ALA A 497 -2.00 -13.81 17.08
C ALA A 497 -1.38 -12.57 17.75
N ARG A 498 -0.91 -11.60 16.95
CA ARG A 498 -0.24 -10.40 17.45
C ARG A 498 -1.12 -9.52 18.32
N ILE A 499 -2.44 -9.71 18.28
CA ILE A 499 -3.38 -9.08 19.20
C ILE A 499 -3.04 -9.34 20.69
N ARG A 500 -2.35 -10.44 21.03
CA ARG A 500 -1.90 -10.73 22.40
C ARG A 500 -0.55 -10.09 22.77
N LEU A 501 0.13 -9.47 21.82
CA LEU A 501 1.45 -8.87 21.97
C LEU A 501 1.37 -7.34 21.99
N ALA A 502 2.43 -6.69 22.46
CA ALA A 502 2.54 -5.24 22.33
C ALA A 502 2.83 -4.87 20.86
N PRO A 503 2.22 -3.81 20.32
CA PRO A 503 1.35 -2.85 21.04
C PRO A 503 -0.14 -3.21 21.03
N GLN A 504 -0.58 -4.19 20.21
CA GLN A 504 -2.02 -4.42 19.95
C GLN A 504 -2.84 -4.76 21.18
N LYS A 505 -2.26 -5.50 22.14
CA LYS A 505 -2.94 -5.88 23.38
C LYS A 505 -3.31 -4.67 24.25
N ASP A 506 -2.60 -3.56 24.06
CA ASP A 506 -2.71 -2.34 24.86
C ASP A 506 -3.52 -1.23 24.14
N TRP A 507 -3.99 -1.49 22.91
CA TRP A 507 -4.80 -0.51 22.16
C TRP A 507 -6.17 -0.31 22.78
N ASP A 508 -6.59 0.96 22.89
CA ASP A 508 -7.88 1.36 23.44
C ASP A 508 -9.06 0.71 22.68
N VAL A 509 -8.98 0.65 21.35
CA VAL A 509 -10.00 0.02 20.50
C VAL A 509 -10.20 -1.48 20.81
N ASN A 510 -9.20 -2.15 21.39
CA ASN A 510 -9.23 -3.57 21.72
C ASN A 510 -9.72 -3.86 23.14
N GLU A 511 -10.03 -2.83 23.93
CA GLU A 511 -10.54 -2.96 25.31
C GLU A 511 -9.67 -3.93 26.15
N PRO A 512 -8.42 -3.55 26.51
CA PRO A 512 -7.39 -4.47 26.99
C PRO A 512 -7.82 -5.42 28.11
N GLU A 513 -8.62 -4.94 29.07
CA GLU A 513 -9.14 -5.78 30.15
C GLU A 513 -10.12 -6.87 29.69
N LYS A 514 -10.95 -6.58 28.68
CA LYS A 514 -11.87 -7.57 28.10
C LYS A 514 -11.10 -8.55 27.23
N LEU A 515 -10.18 -8.05 26.41
CA LEU A 515 -9.31 -8.88 25.58
C LEU A 515 -8.49 -9.86 26.42
N ALA A 516 -7.86 -9.41 27.51
CA ALA A 516 -7.07 -10.26 28.39
C ALA A 516 -7.87 -11.44 28.98
N LYS A 517 -9.16 -11.22 29.31
CA LYS A 517 -10.05 -12.28 29.81
C LYS A 517 -10.30 -13.35 28.74
N VAL A 518 -10.55 -12.95 27.50
CA VAL A 518 -10.76 -13.88 26.37
C VAL A 518 -9.49 -14.66 26.08
N LEU A 519 -8.34 -13.99 26.01
CA LEU A 519 -7.05 -14.62 25.76
C LEU A 519 -6.70 -15.65 26.84
N ALA A 520 -6.94 -15.35 28.13
CA ALA A 520 -6.72 -16.31 29.20
C ALA A 520 -7.60 -17.58 29.11
N VAL A 521 -8.78 -17.46 28.49
CA VAL A 521 -9.63 -18.63 28.19
C VAL A 521 -9.04 -19.45 27.04
N TYR A 522 -8.62 -18.80 25.96
CA TYR A 522 -7.98 -19.50 24.83
C TYR A 522 -6.66 -20.15 25.22
N GLU A 523 -5.84 -19.52 26.05
CA GLU A 523 -4.61 -20.11 26.59
C GLU A 523 -4.88 -21.38 27.40
N ARG A 524 -5.93 -21.37 28.22
CA ARG A 524 -6.37 -22.57 28.95
C ARG A 524 -6.88 -23.66 28.00
N ILE A 525 -7.68 -23.31 26.98
CA ILE A 525 -8.16 -24.29 25.99
C ILE A 525 -6.99 -24.90 25.23
N ALA A 526 -6.02 -24.10 24.78
CA ALA A 526 -4.82 -24.58 24.09
C ALA A 526 -4.01 -25.52 24.98
N HIS A 527 -3.80 -25.14 26.24
CA HIS A 527 -3.12 -25.98 27.23
C HIS A 527 -3.84 -27.31 27.45
N ASP A 528 -5.15 -27.29 27.71
CA ASP A 528 -5.94 -28.48 28.02
C ASP A 528 -6.11 -29.41 26.82
N PHE A 529 -6.14 -28.86 25.60
CA PHE A 529 -6.12 -29.64 24.37
C PHE A 529 -4.80 -30.40 24.23
N GLY A 530 -3.66 -29.72 24.39
CA GLY A 530 -2.33 -30.34 24.32
C GLY A 530 -2.10 -31.43 25.39
N GLN A 531 -2.71 -31.30 26.58
CA GLN A 531 -2.64 -32.33 27.63
C GLN A 531 -3.56 -33.54 27.38
N GLY A 532 -4.65 -33.37 26.61
CA GLY A 532 -5.65 -34.40 26.33
C GLY A 532 -5.19 -35.46 25.33
N VAL A 533 -4.16 -35.18 24.54
CA VAL A 533 -3.65 -36.03 23.47
C VAL A 533 -2.53 -36.94 24.02
N ARG A 534 -2.88 -37.80 24.97
CA ARG A 534 -2.02 -38.94 25.34
C ARG A 534 -2.45 -40.15 24.53
N HIS A 535 -1.78 -40.42 23.43
CA HIS A 535 -1.87 -41.75 22.83
C HIS A 535 -1.26 -42.78 23.80
N MET A 536 -2.12 -43.56 24.46
CA MET A 536 -1.67 -44.83 25.01
C MET A 536 -1.38 -45.76 23.84
N THR A 537 -0.10 -46.01 23.55
CA THR A 537 0.29 -47.16 22.75
C THR A 537 -0.05 -48.44 23.52
N SER A 538 -0.38 -49.52 22.82
CA SER A 538 -0.68 -50.83 23.40
C SER A 538 0.46 -51.42 24.23
N ASP A 539 1.66 -50.82 24.18
CA ASP A 539 2.90 -51.39 24.65
C ASP A 539 3.47 -50.63 25.88
N GLY A 540 2.75 -49.63 26.41
CA GLY A 540 3.07 -49.01 27.70
C GLY A 540 4.35 -48.15 27.73
N VAL A 541 4.87 -47.77 26.56
CA VAL A 541 6.03 -46.87 26.44
C VAL A 541 5.53 -45.44 26.19
N ALA A 542 5.98 -44.50 27.02
CA ALA A 542 5.74 -43.07 26.79
C ALA A 542 6.40 -42.67 25.47
N ALA A 543 5.58 -42.35 24.46
CA ALA A 543 6.06 -41.74 23.24
C ALA A 543 6.66 -40.36 23.57
N GLU A 544 7.68 -39.94 22.83
CA GLU A 544 8.22 -38.58 22.93
C GLU A 544 7.07 -37.56 22.77
N ASP A 545 7.04 -36.58 23.67
CA ASP A 545 5.98 -35.61 23.85
C ASP A 545 5.93 -34.65 22.65
N HIS A 546 5.22 -35.06 21.60
CA HIS A 546 4.91 -34.24 20.42
C HIS A 546 3.42 -33.92 20.36
N GLY A 547 2.75 -33.83 21.53
CA GLY A 547 1.30 -33.65 21.66
C GLY A 547 0.72 -32.65 20.66
N GLU A 548 -0.43 -32.97 20.09
CA GLU A 548 -1.11 -32.09 19.13
C GLU A 548 -1.39 -30.74 19.80
N THR A 549 -0.83 -29.67 19.23
CA THR A 549 -0.99 -28.31 19.74
C THR A 549 -1.94 -27.53 18.83
N VAL A 550 -2.69 -26.60 19.42
CA VAL A 550 -3.46 -25.59 18.68
C VAL A 550 -2.88 -24.22 19.02
N SER A 551 -2.70 -23.38 18.00
CA SER A 551 -2.23 -22.00 18.21
C SER A 551 -3.34 -21.12 18.78
N ILE A 552 -2.94 -20.08 19.52
CA ILE A 552 -3.86 -19.04 19.97
C ILE A 552 -4.47 -18.33 18.75
N ALA A 553 -3.69 -18.14 17.67
CA ALA A 553 -4.17 -17.59 16.41
C ALA A 553 -5.36 -18.38 15.83
N ASP A 554 -5.28 -19.70 15.79
CA ASP A 554 -6.38 -20.54 15.32
C ASP A 554 -7.57 -20.52 16.30
N LEU A 555 -7.33 -20.53 17.62
CA LEU A 555 -8.42 -20.44 18.61
C LEU A 555 -9.20 -19.12 18.52
N ILE A 556 -8.52 -18.00 18.26
CA ILE A 556 -9.17 -16.70 18.08
C ILE A 556 -10.14 -16.75 16.90
N VAL A 557 -9.70 -17.22 15.73
CA VAL A 557 -10.53 -17.27 14.51
C VAL A 557 -11.63 -18.34 14.62
N LEU A 558 -11.30 -19.50 15.20
CA LEU A 558 -12.26 -20.56 15.46
C LEU A 558 -13.34 -20.11 16.44
N GLY A 559 -12.95 -19.34 17.48
CA GLY A 559 -13.89 -18.79 18.44
C GLY A 559 -14.87 -17.82 17.81
N GLY A 560 -14.41 -16.91 16.96
CA GLY A 560 -15.29 -16.06 16.17
C GLY A 560 -16.27 -16.85 15.30
N SER A 561 -15.82 -17.95 14.69
CA SER A 561 -16.67 -18.87 13.93
C SER A 561 -17.76 -19.50 14.80
N VAL A 562 -17.41 -20.00 16.00
CA VAL A 562 -18.36 -20.53 16.99
C VAL A 562 -19.39 -19.47 17.39
N GLY A 563 -18.96 -18.23 17.65
CA GLY A 563 -19.86 -17.14 18.01
C GLY A 563 -20.89 -16.86 16.92
N ILE A 564 -20.49 -16.89 15.65
CA ILE A 564 -21.38 -16.68 14.50
C ILE A 564 -22.35 -17.85 14.32
N GLU A 565 -21.89 -19.10 14.44
CA GLU A 565 -22.74 -20.29 14.36
C GLU A 565 -23.81 -20.28 15.46
N GLN A 566 -23.43 -19.90 16.69
CA GLN A 566 -24.37 -19.74 17.80
C GLN A 566 -25.39 -18.62 17.54
N ALA A 567 -24.94 -17.47 17.04
CA ALA A 567 -25.80 -16.33 16.74
C ALA A 567 -26.78 -16.62 15.59
N ALA A 568 -26.33 -17.30 14.54
CA ALA A 568 -27.16 -17.73 13.42
C ALA A 568 -28.21 -18.77 13.87
N LYS A 569 -27.78 -19.75 14.68
CA LYS A 569 -28.69 -20.75 15.26
C LYS A 569 -29.76 -20.11 16.14
N ALA A 570 -29.39 -19.13 16.96
CA ALA A 570 -30.33 -18.36 17.78
C ALA A 570 -31.32 -17.55 16.93
N ALA A 571 -30.92 -17.12 15.73
CA ALA A 571 -31.78 -16.47 14.74
C ALA A 571 -32.63 -17.46 13.90
N GLY A 572 -32.49 -18.78 14.12
CA GLY A 572 -33.25 -19.82 13.41
C GLY A 572 -32.56 -20.40 12.17
N TYR A 573 -31.29 -20.08 11.92
CA TYR A 573 -30.52 -20.57 10.77
C TYR A 573 -29.45 -21.57 11.20
N ALA A 574 -29.49 -22.78 10.63
CA ALA A 574 -28.39 -23.73 10.75
C ALA A 574 -27.35 -23.44 9.65
N ILE A 575 -26.19 -22.93 10.05
CA ILE A 575 -25.06 -22.67 9.15
C ILE A 575 -23.77 -23.14 9.83
N GLU A 576 -22.84 -23.65 9.03
CA GLU A 576 -21.46 -23.91 9.45
C GLU A 576 -20.60 -22.79 8.89
N VAL A 577 -19.69 -22.26 9.71
CA VAL A 577 -18.71 -21.26 9.29
C VAL A 577 -17.42 -22.01 8.92
N PRO A 578 -17.01 -21.97 7.63
CA PRO A 578 -15.76 -22.59 7.20
C PRO A 578 -14.57 -22.09 8.00
N PHE A 579 -13.72 -23.03 8.43
CA PHE A 579 -12.49 -22.75 9.17
C PHE A 579 -11.34 -23.56 8.60
N THR A 580 -10.18 -22.92 8.43
CA THR A 580 -8.95 -23.60 8.02
C THR A 580 -7.90 -23.44 9.11
N PRO A 581 -7.46 -24.52 9.79
CA PRO A 581 -6.36 -24.44 10.74
C PRO A 581 -5.03 -24.18 10.04
N GLY A 582 -3.99 -23.90 10.83
CA GLY A 582 -2.61 -23.75 10.38
C GLY A 582 -1.99 -22.40 10.67
N ARG A 583 -2.71 -21.47 11.34
CA ARG A 583 -2.09 -20.25 11.86
C ARG A 583 -1.13 -20.60 12.99
N THR A 584 -0.12 -19.77 13.18
CA THR A 584 0.87 -19.95 14.25
C THR A 584 0.98 -18.69 15.09
N ASP A 585 1.72 -18.80 16.19
CA ASP A 585 1.81 -17.76 17.21
C ASP A 585 3.18 -17.06 17.13
N ALA A 586 3.19 -15.79 16.71
CA ALA A 586 4.39 -14.96 16.66
C ALA A 586 4.88 -14.62 18.08
N THR A 587 6.15 -14.26 18.21
CA THR A 587 6.74 -13.77 19.46
C THR A 587 6.84 -12.24 19.50
N GLN A 588 7.12 -11.67 20.67
CA GLN A 588 7.37 -10.24 20.79
C GLN A 588 8.63 -9.80 20.02
N ASP A 589 9.68 -10.63 20.00
CA ASP A 589 10.92 -10.35 19.26
C ASP A 589 10.69 -10.33 17.74
N GLN A 590 9.63 -10.99 17.26
CA GLN A 590 9.17 -10.97 15.86
C GLN A 590 8.15 -9.85 15.59
N THR A 591 7.95 -8.93 16.54
CA THR A 591 6.92 -7.88 16.47
C THR A 591 7.52 -6.53 16.85
N ASP A 592 7.87 -5.75 15.83
CA ASP A 592 8.36 -4.38 16.01
C ASP A 592 7.25 -3.46 16.52
N ILE A 593 7.40 -2.97 17.76
CA ILE A 593 6.41 -2.14 18.41
C ILE A 593 6.14 -0.87 17.61
N ASP A 594 7.17 -0.21 17.08
CA ASP A 594 7.02 1.04 16.34
C ASP A 594 6.41 0.77 14.96
N GLY A 595 6.86 -0.27 14.27
CA GLY A 595 6.30 -0.71 13.00
C GLY A 595 4.82 -1.13 13.07
N PHE A 596 4.31 -1.59 14.22
CA PHE A 596 2.90 -1.95 14.39
C PHE A 596 2.00 -0.79 14.82
N LYS A 597 2.52 0.35 15.30
CA LYS A 597 1.71 1.52 15.69
C LYS A 597 0.85 2.05 14.54
N VAL A 598 1.37 2.01 13.31
CA VAL A 598 0.63 2.48 12.11
C VAL A 598 -0.56 1.61 11.74
N LEU A 599 -0.72 0.43 12.36
CA LEU A 599 -1.88 -0.45 12.17
C LEU A 599 -2.98 -0.22 13.21
N GLU A 600 -2.76 0.64 14.22
CA GLU A 600 -3.76 0.98 15.23
C GLU A 600 -4.91 1.76 14.58
N PRO A 601 -6.13 1.21 14.52
CA PRO A 601 -7.27 1.94 13.96
C PRO A 601 -7.63 3.11 14.87
N LYS A 602 -7.59 4.32 14.31
CA LYS A 602 -8.09 5.53 14.99
C LYS A 602 -9.60 5.72 14.82
N ALA A 603 -10.16 5.06 13.81
CA ALA A 603 -11.59 4.84 13.63
C ALA A 603 -11.82 3.38 13.22
N ASP A 604 -12.87 2.76 13.74
CA ASP A 604 -13.32 1.42 13.35
C ASP A 604 -14.85 1.43 13.26
N GLY A 605 -15.37 1.72 12.06
CA GLY A 605 -16.81 1.75 11.81
C GLY A 605 -17.49 0.38 11.97
N PHE A 606 -16.75 -0.72 11.96
CA PHE A 606 -17.30 -2.05 12.20
C PHE A 606 -17.57 -2.32 13.68
N ARG A 607 -16.76 -1.71 14.57
CA ARG A 607 -16.99 -1.70 16.03
C ARG A 607 -17.57 -0.37 16.56
N ASN A 608 -18.00 0.52 15.67
CA ASN A 608 -18.55 1.84 16.01
C ASN A 608 -17.63 2.66 16.95
N TYR A 609 -16.33 2.66 16.64
CA TYR A 609 -15.27 3.30 17.41
C TYR A 609 -14.70 4.51 16.68
N LEU A 610 -14.47 5.60 17.41
CA LEU A 610 -13.79 6.79 16.96
C LEU A 610 -12.95 7.33 18.13
N GLN A 611 -11.62 7.26 18.02
CA GLN A 611 -10.72 7.68 19.10
C GLN A 611 -10.81 9.20 19.32
N VAL A 612 -10.77 9.95 18.22
CA VAL A 612 -10.86 11.40 18.16
C VAL A 612 -11.59 11.80 16.89
N ARG A 613 -12.17 13.00 16.87
CA ARG A 613 -12.79 13.55 15.67
C ARG A 613 -11.73 13.84 14.60
N PHE A 614 -12.00 13.42 13.37
CA PHE A 614 -11.15 13.69 12.20
C PHE A 614 -11.69 14.87 11.38
N ASN A 615 -10.83 15.42 10.53
CA ASN A 615 -11.23 16.35 9.47
C ASN A 615 -11.84 15.62 8.24
N VAL A 616 -11.90 14.29 8.31
CA VAL A 616 -12.53 13.39 7.33
C VAL A 616 -13.80 12.82 7.96
N PRO A 617 -14.97 12.84 7.27
CA PRO A 617 -16.19 12.23 7.79
C PRO A 617 -16.00 10.74 8.12
N THR A 618 -16.58 10.27 9.23
CA THR A 618 -16.32 8.90 9.72
C THR A 618 -16.78 7.81 8.76
N GLU A 619 -17.82 8.04 7.95
CA GLU A 619 -18.25 7.13 6.89
C GLU A 619 -17.25 7.00 5.74
N GLU A 620 -16.43 8.02 5.47
CA GLU A 620 -15.33 7.93 4.51
C GLU A 620 -14.20 7.06 5.07
N LEU A 621 -13.90 7.18 6.38
CA LEU A 621 -12.95 6.30 7.06
C LEU A 621 -13.42 4.83 7.09
N LEU A 622 -14.73 4.59 7.17
CA LEU A 622 -15.29 3.24 7.03
C LEU A 622 -15.07 2.68 5.62
N VAL A 623 -15.30 3.48 4.58
CA VAL A 623 -15.09 3.07 3.18
C VAL A 623 -13.60 2.81 2.92
N ASP A 624 -12.71 3.70 3.37
CA ASP A 624 -11.26 3.52 3.31
C ASP A 624 -10.84 2.20 3.99
N ARG A 625 -11.34 1.96 5.21
CA ARG A 625 -11.04 0.73 5.94
C ARG A 625 -11.57 -0.52 5.25
N ALA A 626 -12.76 -0.46 4.67
CA ALA A 626 -13.32 -1.57 3.91
C ALA A 626 -12.48 -1.89 2.67
N GLN A 627 -11.95 -0.87 2.00
CA GLN A 627 -11.05 -1.04 0.85
C GLN A 627 -9.75 -1.74 1.29
N LEU A 628 -9.13 -1.31 2.40
CA LEU A 628 -7.93 -1.97 2.93
C LEU A 628 -8.19 -3.44 3.29
N LEU A 629 -9.41 -3.81 3.68
CA LEU A 629 -9.80 -5.20 3.95
C LEU A 629 -10.20 -5.99 2.69
N ASN A 630 -10.02 -5.42 1.49
CA ASN A 630 -10.45 -5.95 0.20
C ASN A 630 -11.95 -6.27 0.14
N LEU A 631 -12.78 -5.51 0.86
CA LEU A 631 -14.23 -5.69 0.87
C LEU A 631 -14.88 -4.97 -0.31
N THR A 632 -15.87 -5.64 -0.91
CA THR A 632 -16.83 -4.98 -1.79
C THR A 632 -17.86 -4.17 -0.98
N ALA A 633 -18.54 -3.20 -1.59
CA ALA A 633 -19.60 -2.44 -0.89
C ALA A 633 -20.71 -3.33 -0.28
N PRO A 634 -21.21 -4.39 -0.94
CA PRO A 634 -22.14 -5.34 -0.31
C PRO A 634 -21.54 -6.09 0.89
N GLN A 635 -20.28 -6.51 0.81
CA GLN A 635 -19.61 -7.19 1.94
C GLN A 635 -19.42 -6.26 3.13
N MET A 636 -19.02 -5.00 2.89
CA MET A 636 -18.97 -3.98 3.93
C MET A 636 -20.35 -3.79 4.58
N ALA A 637 -21.42 -3.68 3.79
CA ALA A 637 -22.78 -3.50 4.31
C ALA A 637 -23.18 -4.65 5.24
N VAL A 638 -23.10 -5.90 4.80
CA VAL A 638 -23.50 -7.05 5.64
C VAL A 638 -22.66 -7.15 6.90
N LEU A 639 -21.35 -6.88 6.82
CA LEU A 639 -20.46 -6.90 7.99
C LEU A 639 -20.87 -5.83 9.01
N VAL A 640 -21.13 -4.59 8.58
CA VAL A 640 -21.62 -3.54 9.50
C VAL A 640 -22.94 -3.98 10.14
N GLY A 641 -23.95 -4.35 9.34
CA GLY A 641 -25.25 -4.73 9.87
C GLY A 641 -25.19 -5.93 10.83
N GLY A 642 -24.40 -6.95 10.50
CA GLY A 642 -24.23 -8.14 11.34
C GLY A 642 -23.48 -7.84 12.63
N LEU A 643 -22.36 -7.13 12.57
CA LEU A 643 -21.58 -6.79 13.76
C LEU A 643 -22.39 -5.89 14.73
N ARG A 644 -23.26 -5.02 14.22
CA ARG A 644 -24.21 -4.28 15.06
C ARG A 644 -25.16 -5.18 15.85
N VAL A 645 -25.86 -6.10 15.19
CA VAL A 645 -26.82 -6.97 15.88
C VAL A 645 -26.13 -8.00 16.79
N LEU A 646 -24.87 -8.33 16.53
CA LEU A 646 -24.04 -9.16 17.41
C LEU A 646 -23.54 -8.41 18.66
N GLY A 647 -23.68 -7.08 18.71
CA GLY A 647 -23.34 -6.27 19.87
C GLY A 647 -21.84 -6.16 20.13
N VAL A 648 -21.01 -6.13 19.08
CA VAL A 648 -19.54 -6.06 19.21
C VAL A 648 -18.97 -4.63 19.27
N ASN A 649 -19.84 -3.63 19.44
CA ASN A 649 -19.43 -2.24 19.53
C ASN A 649 -18.43 -2.01 20.68
N HIS A 650 -17.47 -1.12 20.45
CA HIS A 650 -16.56 -0.64 21.49
C HIS A 650 -17.35 -0.04 22.65
N GLY A 651 -16.90 -0.32 23.89
CA GLY A 651 -17.55 0.15 25.10
C GLY A 651 -18.95 -0.42 25.32
N ALA A 652 -19.36 -1.46 24.59
CA ALA A 652 -20.73 -1.97 24.55
C ALA A 652 -21.77 -0.86 24.21
N SER A 653 -21.38 0.11 23.37
CA SER A 653 -22.26 1.18 22.92
C SER A 653 -23.51 0.65 22.21
N ALA A 654 -24.67 1.26 22.49
CA ALA A 654 -25.93 0.94 21.83
C ALA A 654 -26.07 1.58 20.43
N ASN A 655 -25.11 2.41 19.99
CA ASN A 655 -25.20 3.09 18.71
C ASN A 655 -25.22 2.09 17.54
N GLY A 656 -26.24 2.19 16.69
CA GLY A 656 -26.43 1.33 15.54
C GLY A 656 -26.93 -0.08 15.87
N VAL A 657 -27.14 -0.42 17.15
CA VAL A 657 -27.71 -1.73 17.55
C VAL A 657 -29.23 -1.68 17.36
N LEU A 658 -29.67 -1.64 16.10
CA LEU A 658 -31.07 -1.49 15.72
C LEU A 658 -31.78 -2.86 15.73
N THR A 659 -31.87 -3.49 16.90
CA THR A 659 -32.55 -4.77 17.12
C THR A 659 -32.99 -4.92 18.58
N ASP A 660 -34.10 -5.62 18.79
CA ASP A 660 -34.56 -6.05 20.12
C ASP A 660 -34.04 -7.44 20.50
N ARG A 661 -33.22 -8.06 19.64
CA ARG A 661 -32.64 -9.40 19.85
C ARG A 661 -31.12 -9.40 19.71
N PRO A 662 -30.37 -8.59 20.49
CA PRO A 662 -28.91 -8.57 20.42
C PRO A 662 -28.30 -9.97 20.60
N GLY A 663 -27.24 -10.25 19.85
CA GLY A 663 -26.57 -11.56 19.82
C GLY A 663 -27.19 -12.58 18.86
N GLN A 664 -28.30 -12.26 18.17
CA GLN A 664 -28.84 -13.05 17.08
C GLN A 664 -28.42 -12.46 15.72
N LEU A 665 -27.86 -13.29 14.83
CA LEU A 665 -27.45 -12.83 13.51
C LEU A 665 -28.67 -12.68 12.59
N THR A 666 -29.19 -11.46 12.51
CA THR A 666 -30.42 -11.11 11.79
C THR A 666 -30.19 -9.87 10.94
N ASN A 667 -31.06 -9.65 9.94
CA ASN A 667 -31.06 -8.43 9.13
C ASN A 667 -31.76 -7.24 9.80
N ASP A 668 -32.04 -7.32 11.11
CA ASP A 668 -32.81 -6.32 11.87
C ASP A 668 -32.21 -4.90 11.75
N PHE A 669 -30.88 -4.78 11.65
CA PHE A 669 -30.21 -3.50 11.42
C PHE A 669 -30.81 -2.74 10.23
N PHE A 670 -30.92 -3.40 9.07
CA PHE A 670 -31.41 -2.76 7.85
C PHE A 670 -32.93 -2.54 7.89
N VAL A 671 -33.68 -3.51 8.43
CA VAL A 671 -35.13 -3.41 8.59
C VAL A 671 -35.49 -2.17 9.42
N ASN A 672 -34.82 -1.99 10.56
CA ASN A 672 -35.10 -0.89 11.48
C ASN A 672 -34.50 0.45 11.04
N LEU A 673 -33.37 0.43 10.30
CA LEU A 673 -32.79 1.62 9.70
C LEU A 673 -33.74 2.26 8.67
N LEU A 674 -34.40 1.43 7.86
CA LEU A 674 -35.29 1.87 6.77
C LEU A 674 -36.76 2.00 7.21
N ASP A 675 -37.09 1.67 8.47
CA ASP A 675 -38.44 1.87 9.01
C ASP A 675 -38.81 3.35 9.07
N MET A 676 -39.77 3.76 8.23
CA MET A 676 -40.22 5.14 8.14
C MET A 676 -40.94 5.65 9.38
N LYS A 677 -41.33 4.79 10.33
CA LYS A 677 -41.80 5.24 11.65
C LYS A 677 -40.71 5.95 12.44
N THR A 678 -39.44 5.71 12.13
CA THR A 678 -38.30 6.39 12.77
C THR A 678 -37.96 7.68 12.02
N GLY A 679 -37.84 8.78 12.76
CA GLY A 679 -37.24 10.04 12.32
C GLY A 679 -35.90 10.24 13.00
N TRP A 680 -34.86 10.52 12.21
CA TRP A 680 -33.49 10.72 12.71
C TRP A 680 -33.18 12.20 12.86
N LYS A 681 -32.59 12.58 13.98
CA LYS A 681 -32.05 13.93 14.22
C LYS A 681 -30.65 13.82 14.82
N GLN A 682 -29.74 14.68 14.38
CA GLN A 682 -28.44 14.88 15.01
C GLN A 682 -28.62 15.30 16.49
N VAL A 683 -27.72 14.82 17.35
CA VAL A 683 -27.64 15.29 18.74
C VAL A 683 -26.90 16.62 18.78
N ASP A 684 -27.55 17.64 19.33
CA ASP A 684 -27.01 19.00 19.43
C ASP A 684 -25.75 19.00 20.33
N GLY A 685 -24.63 19.57 19.85
CA GLY A 685 -23.36 19.64 20.58
C GLY A 685 -22.32 18.56 20.24
N ASP A 686 -22.71 17.47 19.58
CA ASP A 686 -21.84 16.32 19.27
C ASP A 686 -21.27 16.33 17.84
N GLY A 687 -21.13 17.51 17.22
CA GLY A 687 -20.32 17.68 16.00
C GLY A 687 -20.75 16.95 14.72
N ASP A 688 -21.97 16.43 14.65
CA ASP A 688 -22.53 15.62 13.52
C ASP A 688 -22.11 14.15 13.51
N GLU A 689 -21.71 13.64 14.68
CA GLU A 689 -21.29 12.25 14.85
C GLU A 689 -22.39 11.31 15.37
N THR A 690 -23.23 11.80 16.29
CA THR A 690 -24.27 11.00 16.95
C THR A 690 -25.67 11.47 16.60
N PHE A 691 -26.58 10.51 16.44
CA PHE A 691 -27.96 10.73 16.03
C PHE A 691 -28.92 9.96 16.93
N VAL A 692 -30.10 10.54 17.15
CA VAL A 692 -31.24 9.92 17.82
C VAL A 692 -32.32 9.62 16.80
N GLY A 693 -32.78 8.37 16.78
CA GLY A 693 -33.97 7.94 16.06
C GLY A 693 -35.16 7.94 17.01
N ALA A 694 -36.18 8.75 16.74
CA ALA A 694 -37.42 8.80 17.50
C ALA A 694 -38.61 8.33 16.66
N ASP A 695 -39.62 7.78 17.31
CA ASP A 695 -40.90 7.52 16.66
C ASP A 695 -41.51 8.84 16.15
N ARG A 696 -41.97 8.86 14.90
CA ARG A 696 -42.50 10.08 14.28
C ARG A 696 -43.84 10.54 14.86
N GLU A 697 -44.63 9.62 15.43
CA GLU A 697 -45.94 9.92 16.00
C GLU A 697 -45.82 10.25 17.50
N THR A 698 -45.09 9.43 18.27
CA THR A 698 -45.00 9.60 19.73
C THR A 698 -43.84 10.49 20.16
N HIS A 699 -42.86 10.71 19.28
CA HIS A 699 -41.59 11.38 19.58
C HIS A 699 -40.73 10.66 20.64
N GLU A 700 -41.09 9.43 21.01
CA GLU A 700 -40.30 8.62 21.93
C GLU A 700 -39.02 8.12 21.25
N ARG A 701 -37.90 8.20 21.98
CA ARG A 701 -36.61 7.71 21.48
C ARG A 701 -36.69 6.18 21.29
N ARG A 702 -36.38 5.73 20.07
CA ARG A 702 -36.25 4.31 19.71
C ARG A 702 -34.79 3.88 19.68
N TRP A 703 -33.94 4.65 19.01
CA TRP A 703 -32.58 4.22 18.66
C TRP A 703 -31.56 5.35 18.83
N THR A 704 -30.28 4.97 18.91
CA THR A 704 -29.14 5.86 18.61
C THR A 704 -28.27 5.26 17.53
N ALA A 705 -27.55 6.12 16.82
CA ALA A 705 -26.71 5.75 15.68
C ALA A 705 -25.56 6.75 15.51
N THR A 706 -24.54 6.35 14.78
CA THR A 706 -23.48 7.24 14.29
C THR A 706 -23.55 7.41 12.78
N ARG A 707 -22.65 8.23 12.21
CA ARG A 707 -22.51 8.39 10.75
C ARG A 707 -22.30 7.06 10.04
N THR A 708 -21.53 6.16 10.64
CA THR A 708 -21.23 4.83 10.07
C THR A 708 -22.46 3.94 9.96
N ASP A 709 -23.49 4.21 10.77
CA ASP A 709 -24.77 3.50 10.73
C ASP A 709 -25.70 4.14 9.70
N LEU A 710 -25.89 5.46 9.78
CA LEU A 710 -26.87 6.19 8.98
C LEU A 710 -26.47 6.36 7.52
N VAL A 711 -25.18 6.21 7.18
CA VAL A 711 -24.72 6.28 5.79
C VAL A 711 -25.44 5.27 4.89
N PHE A 712 -25.79 4.10 5.43
CA PHE A 712 -26.56 3.06 4.72
C PHE A 712 -28.03 3.42 4.49
N GLY A 713 -28.57 4.43 5.18
CA GLY A 713 -29.90 4.99 4.92
C GLY A 713 -29.88 6.24 4.04
N SER A 714 -28.69 6.83 3.82
CA SER A 714 -28.48 8.15 3.23
C SER A 714 -27.84 8.10 1.84
N ASN A 715 -26.65 7.48 1.71
CA ASN A 715 -25.97 7.38 0.41
C ASN A 715 -26.79 6.49 -0.54
N ALA A 716 -27.11 6.98 -1.74
CA ALA A 716 -28.02 6.28 -2.65
C ALA A 716 -27.55 4.88 -3.06
N GLN A 717 -26.24 4.65 -3.21
CA GLN A 717 -25.71 3.32 -3.55
C GLN A 717 -25.78 2.39 -2.34
N LEU A 718 -25.32 2.84 -1.17
CA LEU A 718 -25.36 2.03 0.06
C LEU A 718 -26.80 1.74 0.51
N ARG A 719 -27.72 2.69 0.31
CA ARG A 719 -29.14 2.51 0.57
C ARG A 719 -29.76 1.44 -0.32
N ALA A 720 -29.43 1.40 -1.61
CA ALA A 720 -29.90 0.34 -2.49
C ALA A 720 -29.44 -1.05 -2.01
N LEU A 721 -28.24 -1.16 -1.42
CA LEU A 721 -27.78 -2.40 -0.79
C LEU A 721 -28.57 -2.71 0.49
N ALA A 722 -28.82 -1.70 1.33
CA ALA A 722 -29.62 -1.85 2.54
C ALA A 722 -31.06 -2.31 2.24
N GLU A 723 -31.67 -1.83 1.15
CA GLU A 723 -33.01 -2.23 0.71
C GLU A 723 -33.08 -3.72 0.36
N VAL A 724 -32.04 -4.28 -0.27
CA VAL A 724 -31.93 -5.72 -0.51
C VAL A 724 -31.92 -6.48 0.82
N TYR A 725 -31.07 -6.08 1.77
CA TYR A 725 -30.96 -6.79 3.04
C TYR A 725 -32.12 -6.51 4.02
N ALA A 726 -32.88 -5.44 3.86
CA ALA A 726 -34.10 -5.16 4.62
C ALA A 726 -35.33 -5.91 4.09
N SER A 727 -35.24 -6.50 2.89
CA SER A 727 -36.37 -7.20 2.27
C SER A 727 -36.80 -8.43 3.09
N ALA A 728 -38.10 -8.74 3.09
CA ALA A 728 -38.68 -9.76 3.96
C ALA A 728 -38.15 -11.19 3.69
N ASP A 729 -37.64 -11.44 2.50
CA ASP A 729 -37.03 -12.70 2.06
C ASP A 729 -35.50 -12.75 2.22
N ALA A 730 -34.88 -11.68 2.73
CA ALA A 730 -33.43 -11.55 2.77
C ALA A 730 -32.76 -12.18 3.99
N GLY A 731 -33.52 -12.70 4.96
CA GLY A 731 -32.96 -13.22 6.23
C GLY A 731 -31.87 -14.28 6.05
N GLU A 732 -32.15 -15.34 5.27
CA GLU A 732 -31.15 -16.38 4.98
C GLU A 732 -29.99 -15.85 4.13
N LYS A 733 -30.30 -15.01 3.12
CA LYS A 733 -29.30 -14.38 2.25
C LYS A 733 -28.32 -13.54 3.07
N PHE A 734 -28.81 -12.74 4.00
CA PHE A 734 -28.01 -11.89 4.87
C PHE A 734 -27.04 -12.73 5.72
N VAL A 735 -27.52 -13.83 6.33
CA VAL A 735 -26.67 -14.73 7.12
C VAL A 735 -25.56 -15.34 6.26
N ARG A 736 -25.89 -15.85 5.07
CA ARG A 736 -24.88 -16.43 4.15
C ARG A 736 -23.87 -15.40 3.66
N ASP A 737 -24.33 -14.22 3.25
CA ASP A 737 -23.44 -13.15 2.79
C ASP A 737 -22.55 -12.62 3.92
N PHE A 738 -23.07 -12.53 5.15
CA PHE A 738 -22.29 -12.17 6.33
C PHE A 738 -21.19 -13.20 6.59
N VAL A 739 -21.52 -14.51 6.59
CA VAL A 739 -20.53 -15.58 6.78
C VAL A 739 -19.47 -15.55 5.68
N ARG A 740 -19.86 -15.35 4.42
CA ARG A 740 -18.93 -15.22 3.29
C ARG A 740 -17.95 -14.06 3.48
N ALA A 741 -18.46 -12.89 3.86
CA ALA A 741 -17.63 -11.70 4.12
C ALA A 741 -16.74 -11.88 5.35
N TRP A 742 -17.24 -12.50 6.42
CA TRP A 742 -16.49 -12.83 7.62
C TRP A 742 -15.30 -13.74 7.32
N VAL A 743 -15.55 -14.88 6.65
CA VAL A 743 -14.50 -15.84 6.28
C VAL A 743 -13.45 -15.18 5.40
N GLN A 744 -13.84 -14.29 4.48
CA GLN A 744 -12.89 -13.54 3.69
C GLN A 744 -11.93 -12.73 4.57
N VAL A 745 -12.45 -11.95 5.53
CA VAL A 745 -11.59 -11.14 6.42
C VAL A 745 -10.69 -12.02 7.28
N MET A 746 -11.22 -13.11 7.84
CA MET A 746 -10.43 -14.03 8.68
C MET A 746 -9.28 -14.72 7.92
N GLU A 747 -9.39 -14.87 6.60
CA GLU A 747 -8.42 -15.56 5.75
C GLU A 747 -7.57 -14.60 4.88
N ASN A 748 -7.67 -13.29 5.07
CA ASN A 748 -6.97 -12.29 4.23
C ASN A 748 -5.43 -12.41 4.30
N ASP A 749 -4.87 -12.91 5.40
CA ASP A 749 -3.43 -13.08 5.63
C ASP A 749 -2.91 -14.51 5.43
N ARG A 750 -3.77 -15.42 4.93
CA ARG A 750 -3.47 -16.85 4.78
C ARG A 750 -2.73 -17.17 3.50
N TYR A 751 -1.56 -16.55 3.34
CA TYR A 751 -0.67 -16.74 2.19
C TYR A 751 -0.03 -18.14 2.15
N ASP A 752 -0.11 -18.90 3.24
CA ASP A 752 0.27 -20.32 3.32
C ASP A 752 -0.70 -21.23 2.55
N LEU A 753 -1.92 -20.75 2.26
CA LEU A 753 -2.94 -21.51 1.56
C LEU A 753 -2.95 -21.25 0.05
N PRO A 754 -3.21 -22.26 -0.80
CA PRO A 754 -3.39 -22.07 -2.22
C PRO A 754 -4.58 -21.15 -2.54
N ARG A 755 -4.43 -20.23 -3.50
CA ARG A 755 -5.49 -19.29 -3.93
C ARG A 755 -6.79 -20.00 -4.34
N ALA A 756 -6.69 -21.14 -5.03
CA ALA A 756 -7.85 -21.94 -5.42
C ALA A 756 -8.67 -22.42 -4.21
N ARG A 757 -8.00 -22.75 -3.10
CA ARG A 757 -8.65 -23.16 -1.86
C ARG A 757 -9.38 -22.00 -1.20
N LEU A 758 -8.75 -20.83 -1.12
CA LEU A 758 -9.37 -19.61 -0.58
C LEU A 758 -10.64 -19.24 -1.38
N ARG A 759 -10.59 -19.35 -2.71
CA ARG A 759 -11.77 -19.13 -3.57
C ARG A 759 -12.86 -20.17 -3.37
N ALA A 760 -12.50 -21.44 -3.28
CA ALA A 760 -13.45 -22.52 -3.03
C ALA A 760 -14.16 -22.33 -1.69
N GLN A 761 -13.45 -21.91 -0.64
CA GLN A 761 -14.02 -21.64 0.68
C GLN A 761 -14.96 -20.43 0.67
N ARG A 762 -14.58 -19.35 -0.02
CA ARG A 762 -15.48 -18.19 -0.24
C ARG A 762 -16.73 -18.54 -1.05
N SER A 763 -16.67 -19.59 -1.87
CA SER A 763 -17.82 -20.06 -2.66
C SER A 763 -18.68 -21.07 -1.89
N ALA A 764 -18.07 -21.81 -0.96
CA ALA A 764 -18.75 -22.81 -0.12
C ALA A 764 -19.49 -22.20 1.08
N ALA A 765 -19.04 -21.05 1.58
CA ALA A 765 -19.79 -20.16 2.49
C ALA A 765 -20.99 -19.52 1.78
#